data_AF-A0A951XBD3-F1
#
_entry.id   AF-A0A951XBD3-F1
#
_cell.length_a   1.000
_cell.length_b   1.000
_cell.length_c   1.000
_cell.angle_alpha   90.00
_cell.angle_beta   90.00
_cell.angle_gamma   90.00
#
_symmetry.space_group_name_H-M   'P 1'
#
loop_
_entity.id
_entity.type
_entity.pdbx_description
1 polymer ?
#
loop_
_entity_poly.entity_id
_entity_poly.type
_entity_poly.pdbx_seq_one_letter_code
_entity_poly.pdbx_strand_id
1 'polypeptide(L)'
;RSAIDTPYVEQDVGQHLINAQLDVSVAGLPFQVSYYGRKSNSVFLRDYNDLRVAFNAPLFRKLKQDELRRQLNSITEKMQPAALTRDLNGIKDRISNIRSRLSSTDLLNRYLKAKQNIAYADRLPDNIADKNALIELSRNIVSDYERQQRLLNGLETARDSLLDAYQLNAKKIQQIQQTISGGMYTVQGVQQIREELKKEGLLDKRSDRLLKTIYAVRSFAIGRTLPDMSRLTVKNLNVTGVNFEYNAGNVYAGLTAGKIDFRSRDFLYGKPSGAPQHVYAAAIGYGVKEGTHLIVTGYSGKKQIISNSGLAAAPLSGMSIEGQWRVGRYFNITAEAAQSTSPVHSSGQGVIKQQGFRFDDRTNKAYSIRVGGYLPSTGTRVEGYYQKTGINFQNFTNYRVNANAATWSMRLEQTFWKRQLRLLASARKNDYSNPFIIQQYNSNTIFTSFSATLRRRKLPSLTLGYVPSSQYTMVGDQVAESRYQSLSVSVAHAYRIGSMKANGVFTYNRFYNAGSDTGFVYYNASHFYTRHQFVFPLFTGNIGYSGTANKQYTLDVMDGGLTINYTQYFSIGGGVKINNYNTVEVKTGLYCNFRCRLRYIGDITLWYERGYLPGSADTLVKNEWFTLGFTRYFNNILKL
;
A
#
# COMPACT_ATOMS: atom_id res chain seq x y z
N ARG A 1 -31.37 -17.25 2.37
CA ARG A 1 -30.06 -17.98 2.49
C ARG A 1 -30.37 -19.47 2.71
N SER A 2 -29.51 -20.41 2.28
CA SER A 2 -29.78 -21.85 2.52
C SER A 2 -29.75 -22.17 4.02
N ALA A 3 -30.71 -22.98 4.47
CA ALA A 3 -30.86 -23.42 5.85
C ALA A 3 -29.86 -24.51 6.27
N ILE A 4 -29.12 -25.09 5.32
CA ILE A 4 -28.17 -26.17 5.61
C ILE A 4 -26.86 -25.62 6.21
N ASP A 5 -26.40 -24.45 5.74
CA ASP A 5 -25.01 -24.01 5.93
C ASP A 5 -24.84 -22.78 6.82
N THR A 6 -25.94 -22.12 7.17
CA THR A 6 -25.90 -20.96 8.06
C THR A 6 -26.83 -21.19 9.24
N PRO A 7 -26.38 -20.94 10.48
CA PRO A 7 -27.25 -21.03 11.66
C PRO A 7 -28.38 -19.99 11.68
N TYR A 8 -28.49 -19.16 10.64
CA TYR A 8 -29.47 -18.09 10.49
C TYR A 8 -30.16 -18.20 9.14
N VAL A 9 -31.47 -18.45 9.18
CA VAL A 9 -32.33 -18.42 8.00
C VAL A 9 -33.13 -17.14 8.05
N GLU A 10 -32.91 -16.27 7.07
CA GLU A 10 -33.73 -15.08 6.87
C GLU A 10 -34.08 -14.99 5.39
N GLN A 11 -35.34 -14.59 5.15
CA GLN A 11 -35.92 -14.36 3.84
C GLN A 11 -36.14 -12.85 3.66
N ASP A 12 -36.19 -12.40 2.41
CA ASP A 12 -36.49 -11.01 2.07
C ASP A 12 -35.60 -9.96 2.74
N VAL A 13 -34.30 -10.26 2.85
CA VAL A 13 -33.31 -9.36 3.42
C VAL A 13 -32.96 -8.24 2.42
N GLY A 14 -33.37 -7.02 2.76
CA GLY A 14 -33.00 -5.79 2.08
C GLY A 14 -31.87 -5.05 2.78
N GLN A 15 -30.98 -4.43 2.00
CA GLN A 15 -29.95 -3.52 2.48
C GLN A 15 -29.89 -2.26 1.61
N HIS A 16 -29.92 -1.10 2.26
CA HIS A 16 -29.65 0.19 1.63
C HIS A 16 -28.28 0.69 2.08
N LEU A 17 -27.36 0.81 1.14
CA LEU A 17 -26.00 1.28 1.38
C LEU A 17 -25.81 2.64 0.72
N ILE A 18 -25.38 3.63 1.52
CA ILE A 18 -25.04 4.97 1.03
C ILE A 18 -23.57 5.20 1.35
N ASN A 19 -22.78 5.55 0.33
CA ASN A 19 -21.39 5.99 0.50
C ASN A 19 -21.24 7.34 -0.19
N ALA A 20 -20.80 8.35 0.56
CA ALA A 20 -20.49 9.67 0.03
C ALA A 20 -19.10 10.11 0.46
N GLN A 21 -18.39 10.77 -0.44
CA GLN A 21 -17.05 11.31 -0.19
C GLN A 21 -16.95 12.72 -0.77
N LEU A 22 -16.41 13.64 0.01
CA LEU A 22 -16.16 15.03 -0.35
C LEU A 22 -14.75 15.40 0.08
N ASP A 23 -13.92 15.83 -0.87
CA ASP A 23 -12.60 16.39 -0.58
C ASP A 23 -12.70 17.93 -0.48
N VAL A 24 -12.33 18.49 0.68
CA VAL A 24 -12.40 19.92 1.02
C VAL A 24 -11.00 20.43 1.34
N SER A 25 -10.67 21.66 0.94
CA SER A 25 -9.43 22.32 1.36
C SER A 25 -9.77 23.50 2.27
N VAL A 26 -9.23 23.50 3.50
CA VAL A 26 -9.43 24.59 4.48
C VAL A 26 -8.06 25.20 4.78
N ALA A 27 -7.89 26.49 4.49
CA ALA A 27 -6.60 27.19 4.68
C ALA A 27 -5.39 26.47 4.04
N GLY A 28 -5.60 25.81 2.88
CA GLY A 28 -4.57 25.05 2.17
C GLY A 28 -4.29 23.65 2.74
N LEU A 29 -5.01 23.22 3.78
CA LEU A 29 -4.96 21.86 4.32
C LEU A 29 -6.08 21.02 3.72
N PRO A 30 -5.77 19.90 3.05
CA PRO A 30 -6.79 19.05 2.46
C PRO A 30 -7.39 18.08 3.47
N PHE A 31 -8.71 18.03 3.52
CA PHE A 31 -9.53 17.13 4.31
C PHE A 31 -10.48 16.34 3.41
N GLN A 32 -10.82 15.14 3.83
CA GLN A 32 -11.76 14.23 3.19
C GLN A 32 -12.88 13.98 4.19
N VAL A 33 -14.09 14.40 3.85
CA VAL A 33 -15.32 14.07 4.56
C VAL A 33 -15.92 12.84 3.88
N SER A 34 -16.13 11.78 4.64
CA SER A 34 -16.73 10.54 4.18
C SER A 34 -17.92 10.17 5.04
N TYR A 35 -18.99 9.74 4.38
CA TYR A 35 -20.20 9.25 5.01
C TYR A 35 -20.48 7.83 4.54
N TYR A 36 -20.78 6.95 5.48
CA TYR A 36 -21.16 5.58 5.18
C TYR A 36 -22.39 5.19 6.00
N GLY A 37 -23.51 4.99 5.31
CA GLY A 37 -24.77 4.57 5.90
C GLY A 37 -25.15 3.16 5.45
N ARG A 38 -25.64 2.34 6.38
CA ARG A 38 -26.36 1.11 6.09
C ARG A 38 -27.68 1.09 6.84
N LYS A 39 -28.75 0.78 6.12
CA LYS A 39 -30.02 0.35 6.70
C LYS A 39 -30.37 -1.05 6.23
N SER A 40 -30.82 -1.91 7.12
CA SER A 40 -31.31 -3.25 6.78
C SER A 40 -32.57 -3.58 7.57
N ASN A 41 -33.47 -4.36 6.97
CA ASN A 41 -34.60 -4.97 7.67
C ASN A 41 -34.21 -6.26 8.40
N SER A 42 -32.96 -6.72 8.28
CA SER A 42 -32.51 -7.95 8.90
C SER A 42 -32.33 -7.81 10.41
N VAL A 43 -32.86 -8.76 11.17
CA VAL A 43 -32.68 -8.80 12.63
C VAL A 43 -31.22 -9.06 13.04
N PHE A 44 -30.41 -9.58 12.10
CA PHE A 44 -29.00 -9.90 12.30
C PHE A 44 -28.05 -8.80 11.82
N LEU A 45 -28.55 -7.74 11.17
CA LEU A 45 -27.73 -6.65 10.64
C LEU A 45 -28.05 -5.33 11.32
N ARG A 46 -27.05 -4.79 12.02
CA ARG A 46 -27.15 -3.47 12.63
C ARG A 46 -27.13 -2.34 11.59
N ASP A 47 -27.99 -1.36 11.80
CA ASP A 47 -27.95 -0.08 11.07
C ASP A 47 -26.82 0.81 11.59
N TYR A 48 -26.15 1.52 10.69
CA TYR A 48 -25.15 2.52 11.06
C TYR A 48 -25.15 3.71 10.13
N ASN A 49 -24.74 4.85 10.68
CA ASN A 49 -24.49 6.10 9.97
C ASN A 49 -23.15 6.63 10.47
N ASP A 50 -22.09 6.34 9.73
CA ASP A 50 -20.76 6.84 10.06
C ASP A 50 -20.50 8.14 9.32
N LEU A 51 -20.01 9.14 10.06
CA LEU A 51 -19.35 10.31 9.51
C LEU A 51 -17.88 10.26 9.89
N ARG A 52 -16.99 10.57 8.94
CA ARG A 52 -15.56 10.67 9.17
C ARG A 52 -15.00 11.87 8.43
N VAL A 53 -14.30 12.73 9.14
CA VAL A 53 -13.50 13.82 8.58
C VAL A 53 -12.04 13.45 8.78
N ALA A 54 -11.27 13.30 7.71
CA ALA A 54 -9.87 12.89 7.78
C ALA A 54 -8.98 13.82 6.95
N PHE A 55 -7.84 14.20 7.50
CA PHE A 55 -6.78 14.88 6.76
C PHE A 55 -6.29 13.99 5.61
N ASN A 56 -6.34 14.53 4.39
CA ASN A 56 -5.92 13.83 3.19
C ASN A 56 -4.39 13.95 3.03
N ALA A 57 -3.65 13.19 3.83
CA ALA A 57 -2.19 13.16 3.82
C ALA A 57 -1.58 12.89 2.43
N PRO A 58 -2.14 12.00 1.57
CA PRO A 58 -1.68 11.86 0.18
C PRO A 58 -1.76 13.16 -0.63
N LEU A 59 -2.88 13.87 -0.58
CA LEU A 59 -3.05 15.15 -1.28
C LEU A 59 -2.13 16.22 -0.71
N PHE A 60 -2.00 16.31 0.62
CA PHE A 60 -1.09 17.25 1.27
C PHE A 60 0.37 17.02 0.86
N ARG A 61 0.81 15.75 0.84
CA ARG A 61 2.15 15.36 0.36
C ARG A 61 2.39 15.81 -1.07
N LYS A 62 1.41 15.57 -1.95
CA LYS A 62 1.49 16.03 -3.34
C LYS A 62 1.64 17.55 -3.44
N LEU A 63 0.80 18.31 -2.72
CA LEU A 63 0.88 19.77 -2.69
C LEU A 63 2.23 20.27 -2.18
N LYS A 64 2.77 19.66 -1.13
CA LYS A 64 4.10 20.01 -0.57
C LYS A 64 5.26 19.57 -1.46
N GLN A 65 5.14 18.44 -2.14
CA GLN A 65 6.11 18.01 -3.16
C GLN A 65 6.12 18.98 -4.34
N ASP A 66 4.96 19.46 -4.79
CA ASP A 66 4.86 20.45 -5.86
C ASP A 66 5.44 21.81 -5.42
N GLU A 67 5.21 22.23 -4.17
CA GLU A 67 5.84 23.42 -3.59
C GLU A 67 7.37 23.28 -3.51
N LEU A 68 7.86 22.13 -3.05
CA LEU A 68 9.28 21.82 -2.97
C LEU A 68 9.91 21.79 -4.37
N ARG A 69 9.27 21.18 -5.37
CA ARG A 69 9.75 21.19 -6.78
C ARG A 69 9.93 22.60 -7.30
N ARG A 70 8.97 23.50 -7.05
CA ARG A 70 9.08 24.90 -7.47
C ARG A 70 10.25 25.61 -6.80
N GLN A 71 10.50 25.36 -5.51
CA GLN A 71 11.67 25.92 -4.82
C GLN A 71 12.99 25.32 -5.29
N LEU A 72 13.03 24.03 -5.56
CA LEU A 72 14.24 23.38 -6.05
C LEU A 72 14.58 23.82 -7.49
N ASN A 73 13.58 24.11 -8.31
CA ASN A 73 13.79 24.73 -9.61
C ASN A 73 14.41 26.13 -9.47
N SER A 74 13.97 26.94 -8.50
CA SER A 74 14.60 28.26 -8.28
C SER A 74 16.02 28.17 -7.69
N ILE A 75 16.34 27.13 -6.93
CA ILE A 75 17.72 26.83 -6.49
C ILE A 75 18.58 26.40 -7.70
N THR A 76 18.02 25.58 -8.58
CA THR A 76 18.68 25.13 -9.82
C THR A 76 19.02 26.33 -10.73
N GLU A 77 18.10 27.28 -10.85
CA GLU A 77 18.33 28.54 -11.60
C GLU A 77 19.46 29.38 -11.01
N LYS A 78 19.69 29.34 -9.69
CA LYS A 78 20.82 30.04 -9.05
C LYS A 78 22.17 29.39 -9.33
N MET A 79 22.20 28.08 -9.57
CA MET A 79 23.44 27.35 -9.89
C MET A 79 23.94 27.60 -11.31
N GLN A 80 23.04 27.88 -12.24
CA GLN A 80 23.38 28.31 -13.60
C GLN A 80 22.84 29.71 -13.84
N PRO A 81 23.47 30.73 -13.24
CA PRO A 81 23.01 32.11 -13.40
C PRO A 81 23.07 32.49 -14.88
N ALA A 82 22.09 33.25 -15.35
CA ALA A 82 22.04 33.71 -16.74
C ALA A 82 23.30 34.52 -17.14
N ALA A 83 24.00 35.12 -16.16
CA ALA A 83 25.29 35.77 -16.35
C ALA A 83 26.37 34.80 -16.87
N LEU A 84 26.48 33.59 -16.30
CA LEU A 84 27.47 32.61 -16.75
C LEU A 84 27.27 32.21 -18.22
N THR A 85 26.01 31.98 -18.61
CA THR A 85 25.66 31.68 -20.01
C THR A 85 25.94 32.88 -20.92
N ARG A 86 25.63 34.10 -20.46
CA ARG A 86 25.91 35.33 -21.18
C ARG A 86 27.41 35.56 -21.38
N ASP A 87 28.21 35.35 -20.35
CA ASP A 87 29.66 35.52 -20.37
C ASP A 87 30.31 34.47 -21.28
N LEU A 88 29.88 33.21 -21.19
CA LEU A 88 30.33 32.13 -22.07
C LEU A 88 30.03 32.45 -23.54
N ASN A 89 28.82 32.92 -23.85
CA ASN A 89 28.44 33.31 -25.21
C ASN A 89 29.23 34.54 -25.67
N GLY A 90 29.40 35.54 -24.82
CA GLY A 90 30.20 36.74 -25.12
C GLY A 90 31.67 36.40 -25.41
N ILE A 91 32.28 35.46 -24.68
CA ILE A 91 33.63 34.99 -24.97
C ILE A 91 33.67 34.19 -26.28
N LYS A 92 32.68 33.33 -26.54
CA LYS A 92 32.58 32.60 -27.82
C LYS A 92 32.49 33.55 -29.02
N ASP A 93 31.70 34.61 -28.91
CA ASP A 93 31.55 35.61 -29.97
C ASP A 93 32.88 36.36 -30.20
N ARG A 94 33.58 36.75 -29.13
CA ARG A 94 34.92 37.37 -29.21
C ARG A 94 35.95 36.44 -29.85
N ILE A 95 35.98 35.17 -29.46
CA ILE A 95 36.84 34.14 -30.06
C ILE A 95 36.54 34.01 -31.55
N SER A 96 35.26 33.90 -31.92
CA SER A 96 34.82 33.77 -33.32
C SER A 96 35.28 34.97 -34.15
N ASN A 97 35.13 36.20 -33.62
CA ASN A 97 35.55 37.44 -34.28
C ASN A 97 37.08 37.55 -34.44
N ILE A 98 37.87 37.18 -33.43
CA ILE A 98 39.33 37.23 -33.52
C ILE A 98 39.84 36.11 -34.43
N ARG A 99 39.28 34.91 -34.32
CA ARG A 99 39.64 33.76 -35.15
C ARG A 99 39.34 34.05 -36.63
N SER A 100 38.18 34.62 -36.97
CA SER A 100 37.84 34.96 -38.36
C SER A 100 38.78 36.01 -38.96
N ARG A 101 39.21 36.99 -38.17
CA ARG A 101 40.24 37.97 -38.57
C ARG A 101 41.61 37.31 -38.80
N LEU A 102 42.07 36.50 -37.84
CA LEU A 102 43.36 35.79 -37.92
C LEU A 102 43.41 34.74 -39.05
N SER A 103 42.26 34.14 -39.40
CA SER A 103 42.12 33.20 -40.51
C SER A 103 41.90 33.86 -41.87
N SER A 104 41.81 35.19 -41.94
CA SER A 104 41.66 35.88 -43.23
C SER A 104 42.93 35.69 -44.07
N THR A 105 42.74 35.25 -45.32
CA THR A 105 43.85 34.94 -46.23
C THR A 105 44.80 36.12 -46.43
N ASP A 106 44.26 37.35 -46.47
CA ASP A 106 45.06 38.57 -46.62
C ASP A 106 45.96 38.81 -45.40
N LEU A 107 45.42 38.76 -44.17
CA LEU A 107 46.20 39.00 -42.97
C LEU A 107 47.26 37.91 -42.75
N LEU A 108 46.92 36.64 -43.02
CA LEU A 108 47.87 35.53 -42.92
C LEU A 108 49.02 35.68 -43.93
N ASN A 109 48.71 36.04 -45.17
CA ASN A 109 49.73 36.28 -46.20
C ASN A 109 50.63 37.47 -45.84
N ARG A 110 50.05 38.56 -45.29
CA ARG A 110 50.83 39.71 -44.78
C ARG A 110 51.75 39.31 -43.64
N TYR A 111 51.26 38.49 -42.70
CA TYR A 111 52.06 37.98 -41.59
C TYR A 111 53.22 37.08 -42.08
N LEU A 112 52.95 36.15 -42.99
CA LEU A 112 53.98 35.25 -43.55
C LEU A 112 55.06 36.02 -44.31
N LYS A 113 54.66 36.99 -45.16
CA LYS A 113 55.58 37.88 -45.86
C LYS A 113 56.40 38.72 -44.88
N ALA A 114 55.77 39.29 -43.85
CA ALA A 114 56.46 40.06 -42.82
C ALA A 114 57.49 39.21 -42.05
N LYS A 115 57.16 37.96 -41.70
CA LYS A 115 58.13 37.03 -41.10
C LYS A 115 59.28 36.68 -42.04
N GLN A 116 58.98 36.48 -43.33
CA GLN A 116 60.00 36.22 -44.34
C GLN A 116 60.95 37.42 -44.50
N ASN A 117 60.43 38.65 -44.56
CA ASN A 117 61.23 39.87 -44.63
C ASN A 117 62.15 40.05 -43.42
N ILE A 118 61.70 39.67 -42.22
CA ILE A 118 62.52 39.71 -40.99
C ILE A 118 63.60 38.62 -41.01
N ALA A 119 63.26 37.39 -41.40
CA ALA A 119 64.17 36.25 -41.37
C ALA A 119 65.26 36.32 -42.46
N TYR A 120 64.96 36.96 -43.59
CA TYR A 120 65.86 37.13 -44.72
C TYR A 120 66.26 38.59 -44.94
N ALA A 121 66.35 39.39 -43.87
CA ALA A 121 66.65 40.82 -43.93
C ALA A 121 67.90 41.13 -44.78
N ASP A 122 68.93 40.30 -44.68
CA ASP A 122 70.21 40.44 -45.39
C ASP A 122 70.13 40.05 -46.88
N ARG A 123 69.03 39.41 -47.31
CA ARG A 123 68.80 38.92 -48.69
C ARG A 123 67.64 39.64 -49.38
N LEU A 124 67.18 40.76 -48.81
CA LEU A 124 66.15 41.58 -49.44
C LEU A 124 66.68 42.21 -50.74
N PRO A 125 65.90 42.19 -51.83
CA PRO A 125 66.29 42.77 -53.12
C PRO A 125 66.79 44.22 -53.00
N ASP A 126 67.82 44.58 -53.78
CA ASP A 126 68.43 45.92 -53.74
C ASP A 126 67.56 47.02 -54.35
N ASN A 127 66.45 46.68 -55.00
CA ASN A 127 65.49 47.62 -55.57
C ASN A 127 64.49 48.22 -54.55
N ILE A 128 64.66 47.94 -53.26
CA ILE A 128 63.81 48.46 -52.17
C ILE A 128 64.45 49.74 -51.61
N ALA A 129 63.75 50.87 -51.75
CA ALA A 129 64.25 52.21 -51.42
C ALA A 129 64.62 52.40 -49.94
N ASP A 130 63.93 51.72 -49.01
CA ASP A 130 64.25 51.75 -47.58
C ASP A 130 64.02 50.37 -46.94
N LYS A 131 65.09 49.57 -46.88
CA LYS A 131 65.06 48.23 -46.27
C LYS A 131 64.75 48.30 -44.77
N ASN A 132 65.15 49.36 -44.07
CA ASN A 132 64.93 49.50 -42.63
C ASN A 132 63.47 49.79 -42.30
N ALA A 133 62.82 50.69 -43.05
CA ALA A 133 61.40 50.98 -42.89
C ALA A 133 60.53 49.73 -43.18
N LEU A 134 60.90 48.93 -44.19
CA LEU A 134 60.20 47.66 -44.49
C LEU A 134 60.34 46.64 -43.35
N ILE A 135 61.52 46.53 -42.75
CA ILE A 135 61.77 45.64 -41.60
C ILE A 135 60.96 46.11 -40.38
N GLU A 136 60.92 47.42 -40.11
CA GLU A 136 60.16 47.98 -38.99
C GLU A 136 58.64 47.78 -39.16
N LEU A 137 58.11 48.04 -40.36
CA LEU A 137 56.72 47.74 -40.70
C LEU A 137 56.41 46.24 -40.58
N SER A 138 57.32 45.37 -41.01
CA SER A 138 57.19 43.92 -40.86
C SER A 138 57.18 43.50 -39.39
N ARG A 139 58.02 44.10 -38.53
CA ARG A 139 58.01 43.86 -37.07
C ARG A 139 56.68 44.28 -36.44
N ASN A 140 56.11 45.40 -36.87
CA ASN A 140 54.81 45.86 -36.38
C ASN A 140 53.67 44.91 -36.76
N ILE A 141 53.65 44.42 -38.00
CA ILE A 141 52.67 43.43 -38.46
C ILE A 141 52.78 42.11 -37.68
N VAL A 142 54.01 41.61 -37.49
CA VAL A 142 54.26 40.39 -36.70
C VAL A 142 53.84 40.57 -35.25
N SER A 143 54.20 41.71 -34.63
CA SER A 143 53.83 42.06 -33.26
C SER A 143 52.31 42.14 -33.06
N ASP A 144 51.58 42.78 -33.98
CA ASP A 144 50.12 42.88 -33.88
C ASP A 144 49.44 41.51 -34.06
N TYR A 145 49.88 40.71 -35.04
CA TYR A 145 49.37 39.36 -35.26
C TYR A 145 49.62 38.47 -34.03
N GLU A 146 50.84 38.46 -33.50
CA GLU A 146 51.18 37.66 -32.31
C GLU A 146 50.45 38.15 -31.05
N ARG A 147 50.18 39.45 -30.93
CA ARG A 147 49.35 40.01 -29.85
C ARG A 147 47.91 39.52 -29.94
N GLN A 148 47.31 39.55 -31.12
CA GLN A 148 45.97 39.01 -31.35
C GLN A 148 45.92 37.49 -31.12
N GLN A 149 46.96 36.75 -31.50
CA GLN A 149 47.09 35.32 -31.23
C GLN A 149 47.18 35.03 -29.72
N ARG A 150 47.96 35.81 -28.96
CA ARG A 150 48.03 35.67 -27.48
C ARG A 150 46.68 35.97 -26.83
N LEU A 151 45.98 37.00 -27.30
CA LEU A 151 44.63 37.33 -26.84
C LEU A 151 43.64 36.19 -27.13
N LEU A 152 43.71 35.59 -28.32
CA LEU A 152 42.89 34.43 -28.68
C LEU A 152 43.14 33.26 -27.71
N ASN A 153 44.40 32.91 -27.47
CA ASN A 153 44.76 31.81 -26.54
C ASN A 153 44.26 32.09 -25.11
N GLY A 154 44.35 33.36 -24.65
CA GLY A 154 43.83 33.77 -23.34
C GLY A 154 42.31 33.66 -23.25
N LEU A 155 41.59 34.06 -24.30
CA LEU A 155 40.13 33.93 -24.39
C LEU A 155 39.70 32.46 -24.48
N GLU A 156 40.43 31.62 -25.21
CA GLU A 156 40.16 30.17 -25.27
C GLU A 156 40.35 29.52 -23.90
N THR A 157 41.39 29.90 -23.15
CA THR A 157 41.59 29.43 -21.77
C THR A 157 40.46 29.89 -20.83
N ALA A 158 40.03 31.15 -20.95
CA ALA A 158 38.91 31.69 -20.18
C ALA A 158 37.58 31.00 -20.54
N ARG A 159 37.36 30.72 -21.83
CA ARG A 159 36.21 29.94 -22.31
C ARG A 159 36.21 28.55 -21.67
N ASP A 160 37.35 27.87 -21.66
CA ASP A 160 37.45 26.50 -21.16
C ASP A 160 37.18 26.46 -19.65
N SER A 161 37.72 27.42 -18.88
CA SER A 161 37.42 27.55 -17.45
C SER A 161 35.92 27.83 -17.18
N LEU A 162 35.28 28.72 -17.95
CA LEU A 162 33.84 28.96 -17.83
C LEU A 162 33.00 27.76 -18.28
N LEU A 163 33.44 27.06 -19.32
CA LEU A 163 32.78 25.86 -19.83
C LEU A 163 32.86 24.74 -18.80
N ASP A 164 34.00 24.56 -18.14
CA ASP A 164 34.19 23.58 -17.07
C ASP A 164 33.28 23.90 -15.88
N ALA A 165 33.21 25.17 -15.46
CA ALA A 165 32.29 25.62 -14.42
C ALA A 165 30.83 25.36 -14.81
N TYR A 166 30.46 25.66 -16.06
CA TYR A 166 29.12 25.42 -16.59
C TYR A 166 28.77 23.93 -16.61
N GLN A 167 29.67 23.07 -17.09
CA GLN A 167 29.48 21.62 -17.16
C GLN A 167 29.43 20.99 -15.76
N LEU A 168 30.26 21.47 -14.83
CA LEU A 168 30.22 21.03 -13.43
C LEU A 168 28.86 21.34 -12.81
N ASN A 169 28.36 22.57 -12.99
CA ASN A 169 27.05 22.97 -12.48
C ASN A 169 25.92 22.19 -13.18
N ALA A 170 26.02 21.93 -14.48
CA ALA A 170 25.05 21.11 -15.22
C ALA A 170 24.97 19.68 -14.67
N LYS A 171 26.12 19.05 -14.41
CA LYS A 171 26.21 17.71 -13.80
C LYS A 171 25.59 17.69 -12.40
N LYS A 172 25.89 18.70 -11.56
CA LYS A 172 25.30 18.84 -10.22
C LYS A 172 23.78 18.99 -10.28
N ILE A 173 23.28 19.85 -11.16
CA ILE A 173 21.84 20.05 -11.39
C ILE A 173 21.18 18.73 -11.80
N GLN A 174 21.78 18.00 -12.75
CA GLN A 174 21.23 16.73 -13.20
C GLN A 174 21.19 15.68 -12.07
N GLN A 175 22.22 15.59 -11.24
CA GLN A 175 22.26 14.71 -10.07
C GLN A 175 21.19 15.07 -9.05
N ILE A 176 21.02 16.37 -8.77
CA ILE A 176 19.98 16.88 -7.87
C ILE A 176 18.59 16.55 -8.44
N GLN A 177 18.33 16.79 -9.72
CA GLN A 177 17.06 16.47 -10.37
C GLN A 177 16.75 14.97 -10.39
N GLN A 178 17.75 14.12 -10.61
CA GLN A 178 17.60 12.66 -10.53
C GLN A 178 17.27 12.20 -9.10
N THR A 179 17.96 12.73 -8.11
CA THR A 179 17.73 12.43 -6.69
C THR A 179 16.34 12.90 -6.25
N ILE A 180 15.92 14.08 -6.70
CA ILE A 180 14.60 14.65 -6.46
C ILE A 180 13.52 13.76 -7.07
N SER A 181 13.59 13.52 -8.39
CA SER A 181 12.56 12.77 -9.12
C SER A 181 12.40 11.33 -8.63
N GLY A 182 13.49 10.67 -8.23
CA GLY A 182 13.45 9.33 -7.63
C GLY A 182 13.08 9.31 -6.14
N GLY A 183 13.49 10.32 -5.38
CA GLY A 183 13.44 10.31 -3.91
C GLY A 183 12.18 10.93 -3.28
N MET A 184 11.53 11.89 -3.94
CA MET A 184 10.45 12.69 -3.32
C MET A 184 9.24 11.89 -2.83
N TYR A 185 9.01 10.70 -3.38
CA TYR A 185 7.86 9.86 -3.06
C TYR A 185 8.01 9.03 -1.79
N THR A 186 9.19 9.05 -1.17
CA THR A 186 9.48 8.26 0.05
C THR A 186 10.10 9.13 1.14
N VAL A 187 9.85 8.77 2.40
CA VAL A 187 10.48 9.43 3.57
C VAL A 187 12.02 9.35 3.46
N GLN A 188 12.54 8.23 2.99
CA GLN A 188 13.98 8.00 2.83
C GLN A 188 14.58 8.88 1.73
N GLY A 189 13.93 8.94 0.58
CA GLY A 189 14.40 9.78 -0.50
C GLY A 189 14.32 11.27 -0.15
N VAL A 190 13.35 11.71 0.65
CA VAL A 190 13.33 13.07 1.19
C VAL A 190 14.50 13.36 2.14
N GLN A 191 14.93 12.40 2.96
CA GLN A 191 16.15 12.56 3.77
C GLN A 191 17.41 12.59 2.91
N GLN A 192 17.50 11.76 1.87
CA GLN A 192 18.62 11.79 0.92
C GLN A 192 18.70 13.13 0.18
N ILE A 193 17.57 13.66 -0.28
CA ILE A 193 17.49 15.00 -0.89
C ILE A 193 18.00 16.05 0.10
N ARG A 194 17.60 15.96 1.37
CA ARG A 194 18.04 16.90 2.41
C ARG A 194 19.55 16.83 2.65
N GLU A 195 20.12 15.63 2.73
CA GLU A 195 21.56 15.42 2.90
C GLU A 195 22.36 15.93 1.70
N GLU A 196 21.88 15.68 0.48
CA GLU A 196 22.53 16.14 -0.75
C GLU A 196 22.49 17.68 -0.84
N LEU A 197 21.34 18.30 -0.58
CA LEU A 197 21.22 19.76 -0.53
C LEU A 197 22.10 20.38 0.57
N LYS A 198 22.26 19.69 1.70
CA LYS A 198 23.15 20.14 2.78
C LYS A 198 24.63 20.05 2.36
N LYS A 199 25.02 18.95 1.70
CA LYS A 199 26.39 18.73 1.20
C LYS A 199 26.80 19.79 0.19
N GLU A 200 25.89 20.19 -0.69
CA GLU A 200 26.13 21.23 -1.69
C GLU A 200 25.93 22.67 -1.15
N GLY A 201 25.58 22.84 0.13
CA GLY A 201 25.39 24.17 0.74
C GLY A 201 24.12 24.92 0.28
N LEU A 202 23.15 24.21 -0.27
CA LEU A 202 21.93 24.78 -0.88
C LEU A 202 20.69 24.68 0.01
N LEU A 203 20.82 24.00 1.15
CA LEU A 203 19.73 23.80 2.08
C LEU A 203 19.39 25.12 2.78
N ASP A 204 18.41 25.83 2.24
CA ASP A 204 17.85 27.01 2.89
C ASP A 204 16.85 26.63 4.00
N LYS A 205 16.58 27.56 4.92
CA LYS A 205 15.63 27.34 6.04
C LYS A 205 14.23 26.94 5.54
N ARG A 206 13.82 27.44 4.37
CA ARG A 206 12.51 27.18 3.79
C ARG A 206 12.41 25.75 3.23
N SER A 207 13.38 25.30 2.44
CA SER A 207 13.43 23.91 1.94
C SER A 207 13.60 22.92 3.07
N ASP A 208 14.42 23.22 4.08
CA ASP A 208 14.57 22.36 5.27
C ASP A 208 13.22 22.18 6.00
N ARG A 209 12.46 23.26 6.17
CA ARG A 209 11.12 23.22 6.77
C ARG A 209 10.14 22.44 5.89
N LEU A 210 10.15 22.62 4.57
CA LEU A 210 9.29 21.85 3.66
C LEU A 210 9.62 20.36 3.71
N LEU A 211 10.89 19.98 3.59
CA LEU A 211 11.35 18.59 3.66
C LEU A 211 10.93 17.91 4.97
N LYS A 212 11.00 18.62 6.11
CA LYS A 212 10.51 18.12 7.40
C LYS A 212 8.99 17.99 7.47
N THR A 213 8.24 18.87 6.80
CA THR A 213 6.77 18.93 6.90
C THR A 213 6.03 18.04 5.92
N ILE A 214 6.61 17.65 4.78
CA ILE A 214 5.96 16.78 3.77
C ILE A 214 5.36 15.53 4.43
N TYR A 215 6.11 14.87 5.31
CA TYR A 215 5.69 13.63 5.98
C TYR A 215 5.35 13.82 7.46
N ALA A 216 5.32 15.06 7.96
CA ALA A 216 5.13 15.35 9.38
C ALA A 216 3.75 14.92 9.88
N VAL A 217 2.68 15.27 9.18
CA VAL A 217 1.31 14.85 9.55
C VAL A 217 0.99 13.56 8.81
N ARG A 218 0.93 12.45 9.55
CA ARG A 218 0.65 11.13 8.99
C ARG A 218 -0.84 10.86 8.92
N SER A 219 -1.55 11.16 10.00
CA SER A 219 -2.99 11.06 10.06
C SER A 219 -3.58 12.08 11.03
N PHE A 220 -4.72 12.63 10.67
CA PHE A 220 -5.60 13.33 11.59
C PHE A 220 -7.02 12.99 11.14
N ALA A 221 -7.85 12.47 12.03
CA ALA A 221 -9.22 12.13 11.70
C ALA A 221 -10.13 12.26 12.90
N ILE A 222 -11.35 12.72 12.64
CA ILE A 222 -12.45 12.83 13.58
C ILE A 222 -13.59 11.96 13.05
N GLY A 223 -14.30 11.27 13.94
CA GLY A 223 -15.34 10.31 13.61
C GLY A 223 -14.79 8.90 13.62
N ARG A 224 -15.18 8.05 12.66
CA ARG A 224 -14.72 6.66 12.64
C ARG A 224 -13.28 6.55 12.15
N THR A 225 -12.40 6.00 12.99
CA THR A 225 -10.96 5.87 12.72
C THR A 225 -10.46 4.46 13.01
N LEU A 226 -9.34 4.10 12.40
CA LEU A 226 -8.58 2.87 12.65
C LEU A 226 -7.17 3.26 13.10
N PRO A 227 -6.96 3.49 14.40
CA PRO A 227 -5.66 3.85 14.95
C PRO A 227 -4.59 2.78 14.66
N ASP A 228 -3.36 3.23 14.45
CA ASP A 228 -2.20 2.36 14.17
C ASP A 228 -1.02 2.67 15.11
N MET A 229 -1.24 2.59 16.43
CA MET A 229 -0.20 2.92 17.42
C MET A 229 0.78 1.75 17.63
N SER A 230 0.35 0.72 18.36
CA SER A 230 1.15 -0.48 18.62
C SER A 230 0.28 -1.73 18.71
N ARG A 231 0.87 -2.91 18.45
CA ARG A 231 0.11 -4.17 18.46
C ARG A 231 -0.40 -4.53 19.85
N LEU A 232 0.42 -4.31 20.87
CA LEU A 232 0.07 -4.67 22.24
C LEU A 232 -0.83 -3.64 22.92
N THR A 233 -1.15 -2.50 22.29
CA THR A 233 -2.00 -1.45 22.88
C THR A 233 -3.31 -1.23 22.11
N VAL A 234 -3.30 -0.32 21.13
CA VAL A 234 -4.42 0.10 20.28
C VAL A 234 -3.97 0.08 18.81
N LYS A 235 -4.39 -0.94 18.08
CA LYS A 235 -4.14 -1.07 16.64
C LYS A 235 -5.30 -1.78 15.96
N ASN A 236 -5.63 -1.37 14.74
CA ASN A 236 -6.69 -1.98 13.92
C ASN A 236 -8.06 -2.08 14.63
N LEU A 237 -8.33 -1.15 15.53
CA LEU A 237 -9.58 -1.06 16.28
C LEU A 237 -10.45 0.05 15.72
N ASN A 238 -11.73 -0.21 15.52
CA ASN A 238 -12.67 0.85 15.16
C ASN A 238 -12.92 1.76 16.37
N VAL A 239 -12.45 3.01 16.28
CA VAL A 239 -12.64 4.04 17.29
C VAL A 239 -13.41 5.21 16.68
N THR A 240 -14.59 5.51 17.24
CA THR A 240 -15.36 6.71 16.90
C THR A 240 -14.95 7.83 17.84
N GLY A 241 -14.12 8.75 17.34
CA GLY A 241 -13.55 9.85 18.11
C GLY A 241 -12.44 10.56 17.34
N VAL A 242 -11.34 10.87 18.00
CA VAL A 242 -10.18 11.57 17.43
C VAL A 242 -9.01 10.60 17.29
N ASN A 243 -8.34 10.66 16.15
CA ASN A 243 -7.06 10.00 15.91
C ASN A 243 -6.08 10.98 15.27
N PHE A 244 -4.90 11.10 15.84
CA PHE A 244 -3.84 11.98 15.40
C PHE A 244 -2.51 11.23 15.42
N GLU A 245 -1.71 11.41 14.38
CA GLU A 245 -0.38 10.83 14.26
C GLU A 245 0.54 11.81 13.54
N TYR A 246 1.65 12.12 14.20
CA TYR A 246 2.64 13.09 13.79
C TYR A 246 4.03 12.46 13.86
N ASN A 247 4.80 12.56 12.78
CA ASN A 247 6.19 12.10 12.73
C ASN A 247 7.06 13.08 11.92
N ALA A 248 7.54 14.14 12.56
CA ALA A 248 8.41 15.13 11.92
C ALA A 248 9.88 14.86 12.26
N GLY A 249 10.66 14.53 11.24
CA GLY A 249 12.07 14.18 11.43
C GLY A 249 12.20 12.95 12.33
N ASN A 250 12.75 13.17 13.54
CA ASN A 250 12.96 12.11 14.53
C ASN A 250 11.99 12.20 15.71
N VAL A 251 10.97 13.05 15.68
CA VAL A 251 9.97 13.11 16.76
C VAL A 251 8.70 12.42 16.29
N TYR A 252 8.20 11.48 17.09
CA TYR A 252 6.93 10.80 16.88
C TYR A 252 5.98 11.15 18.02
N ALA A 253 4.75 11.51 17.68
CA ALA A 253 3.65 11.72 18.61
C ALA A 253 2.36 11.16 18.01
N GLY A 254 1.57 10.45 18.81
CA GLY A 254 0.26 9.95 18.41
C GLY A 254 -0.74 10.10 19.54
N LEU A 255 -2.00 10.34 19.19
CA LEU A 255 -3.10 10.42 20.13
C LEU A 255 -4.35 9.78 19.54
N THR A 256 -5.03 8.96 20.33
CA THR A 256 -6.31 8.35 19.98
C THR A 256 -7.24 8.47 21.17
N ALA A 257 -8.45 8.96 20.95
CA ALA A 257 -9.47 9.03 21.99
C ALA A 257 -10.87 8.85 21.41
N GLY A 258 -11.68 7.96 21.98
CA GLY A 258 -13.05 7.79 21.48
C GLY A 258 -13.79 6.58 22.02
N LYS A 259 -14.96 6.32 21.45
CA LYS A 259 -15.78 5.13 21.74
C LYS A 259 -15.34 3.97 20.85
N ILE A 260 -15.24 2.78 21.43
CA ILE A 260 -14.88 1.56 20.71
C ILE A 260 -16.13 0.95 20.10
N ASP A 261 -16.07 0.58 18.82
CA ASP A 261 -17.17 -0.08 18.11
C ASP A 261 -16.68 -1.39 17.47
N PHE A 262 -16.82 -2.50 18.19
CA PHE A 262 -16.45 -3.83 17.70
C PHE A 262 -17.49 -4.35 16.70
N ARG A 263 -17.37 -3.95 15.43
CA ARG A 263 -18.27 -4.43 14.35
C ARG A 263 -18.29 -5.95 14.15
N SER A 264 -17.26 -6.65 14.58
CA SER A 264 -17.26 -8.12 14.58
C SER A 264 -18.35 -8.72 15.49
N ARG A 265 -18.90 -7.93 16.42
CA ARG A 265 -20.04 -8.28 17.28
C ARG A 265 -21.40 -7.96 16.66
N ASP A 266 -21.42 -7.34 15.48
CA ASP A 266 -22.68 -6.93 14.81
C ASP A 266 -23.48 -8.11 14.25
N PHE A 267 -22.92 -9.35 14.28
CA PHE A 267 -23.55 -10.52 13.67
C PHE A 267 -24.25 -11.48 14.65
N LEU A 268 -24.30 -11.22 15.96
CA LEU A 268 -24.58 -12.31 16.90
C LEU A 268 -25.51 -12.06 18.10
N TYR A 269 -25.95 -10.83 18.43
CA TYR A 269 -26.88 -10.65 19.54
C TYR A 269 -27.84 -9.49 19.30
N GLY A 270 -29.15 -9.79 19.35
CA GLY A 270 -30.23 -8.80 19.30
C GLY A 270 -30.07 -7.76 20.40
N LYS A 271 -30.29 -6.48 20.02
CA LYS A 271 -30.22 -5.25 20.82
C LYS A 271 -28.87 -5.01 21.55
N PRO A 272 -28.13 -3.94 21.23
CA PRO A 272 -26.88 -3.61 21.89
C PRO A 272 -27.14 -3.12 23.33
N SER A 273 -27.25 -4.02 24.30
CA SER A 273 -27.21 -3.68 25.74
C SER A 273 -25.80 -3.77 26.32
N GLY A 274 -24.76 -3.55 25.49
CA GLY A 274 -23.39 -3.51 25.96
C GLY A 274 -23.06 -2.15 26.58
N ALA A 275 -22.48 -2.14 27.78
CA ALA A 275 -21.98 -0.91 28.40
C ALA A 275 -21.02 -0.17 27.45
N PRO A 276 -21.09 1.18 27.36
CA PRO A 276 -20.24 1.94 26.46
C PRO A 276 -18.76 1.74 26.79
N GLN A 277 -17.96 1.43 25.76
CA GLN A 277 -16.53 1.20 25.86
C GLN A 277 -15.77 2.39 25.26
N HIS A 278 -14.73 2.85 25.95
CA HIS A 278 -13.94 4.02 25.57
C HIS A 278 -12.46 3.66 25.62
N VAL A 279 -11.67 4.30 24.76
CA VAL A 279 -10.22 4.19 24.75
C VAL A 279 -9.59 5.56 24.63
N TYR A 280 -8.51 5.74 25.36
CA TYR A 280 -7.59 6.87 25.31
C TYR A 280 -6.20 6.29 25.20
N ALA A 281 -5.44 6.69 24.19
CA ALA A 281 -4.06 6.28 24.03
C ALA A 281 -3.22 7.45 23.53
N ALA A 282 -2.01 7.53 24.05
CA ALA A 282 -1.03 8.53 23.65
C ALA A 282 0.31 7.81 23.46
N ALA A 283 1.01 8.17 22.39
CA ALA A 283 2.31 7.63 22.06
C ALA A 283 3.30 8.76 21.81
N ILE A 284 4.51 8.61 22.34
CA ILE A 284 5.63 9.52 22.10
C ILE A 284 6.86 8.70 21.77
N GLY A 285 7.73 9.18 20.90
CA GLY A 285 8.91 8.44 20.52
C GLY A 285 9.94 9.23 19.75
N TYR A 286 11.09 8.60 19.59
CA TYR A 286 12.21 9.11 18.82
C TYR A 286 12.49 8.20 17.62
N GLY A 287 12.64 8.80 16.43
CA GLY A 287 12.91 8.12 15.16
C GLY A 287 11.77 8.21 14.15
N VAL A 288 11.87 7.39 13.10
CA VAL A 288 10.89 7.34 11.99
C VAL A 288 10.05 6.08 12.13
N LYS A 289 8.72 6.18 12.09
CA LYS A 289 7.80 5.03 12.32
C LYS A 289 8.06 3.86 11.36
N GLU A 290 8.37 4.09 10.08
CA GLU A 290 8.79 3.03 9.13
C GLU A 290 10.28 2.67 9.19
N GLY A 291 11.08 3.45 9.92
CA GLY A 291 12.53 3.30 10.02
C GLY A 291 12.96 2.75 11.38
N THR A 292 14.15 3.17 11.83
CA THR A 292 14.59 2.89 13.20
C THR A 292 13.90 3.86 14.16
N HIS A 293 13.28 3.33 15.22
CA HIS A 293 12.60 4.14 16.23
C HIS A 293 12.49 3.45 17.58
N LEU A 294 12.21 4.25 18.60
CA LEU A 294 11.78 3.84 19.93
C LEU A 294 10.53 4.65 20.29
N ILE A 295 9.41 3.96 20.53
CA ILE A 295 8.11 4.57 20.83
C ILE A 295 7.56 4.00 22.12
N VAL A 296 7.13 4.88 23.02
CA VAL A 296 6.41 4.53 24.25
C VAL A 296 4.94 4.88 24.05
N THR A 297 4.05 3.95 24.36
CA THR A 297 2.60 4.15 24.24
C THR A 297 1.92 3.88 25.58
N GLY A 298 1.19 4.85 26.10
CA GLY A 298 0.29 4.68 27.24
C GLY A 298 -1.16 4.58 26.77
N TYR A 299 -1.95 3.71 27.38
CA TYR A 299 -3.37 3.56 27.08
C TYR A 299 -4.22 3.41 28.35
N SER A 300 -5.47 3.86 28.28
CA SER A 300 -6.46 3.79 29.34
C SER A 300 -7.87 3.77 28.75
N GLY A 301 -8.87 3.30 29.49
CA GLY A 301 -10.26 3.31 29.03
C GLY A 301 -11.14 2.31 29.77
N LYS A 302 -12.29 1.98 29.16
CA LYS A 302 -13.23 0.96 29.68
C LYS A 302 -13.46 -0.12 28.63
N LYS A 303 -13.27 -1.37 29.00
CA LYS A 303 -13.44 -2.56 28.14
C LYS A 303 -14.36 -3.57 28.82
N GLN A 304 -15.26 -4.17 28.06
CA GLN A 304 -16.06 -5.30 28.55
C GLN A 304 -15.27 -6.60 28.35
N ILE A 305 -15.16 -7.43 29.39
CA ILE A 305 -14.47 -8.73 29.34
C ILE A 305 -15.53 -9.83 29.09
N ILE A 306 -15.21 -10.84 28.28
CA ILE A 306 -16.17 -11.83 27.74
C ILE A 306 -16.78 -12.74 28.80
N SER A 307 -16.12 -12.90 29.94
CA SER A 307 -16.48 -13.94 30.91
C SER A 307 -17.85 -13.76 31.58
N ASN A 308 -18.56 -12.64 31.39
CA ASN A 308 -19.92 -12.45 31.90
C ASN A 308 -20.71 -11.46 31.05
N SER A 309 -21.71 -11.97 30.31
CA SER A 309 -22.63 -11.21 29.44
C SER A 309 -23.53 -10.20 30.19
N GLY A 310 -23.47 -10.14 31.53
CA GLY A 310 -24.19 -9.17 32.37
C GLY A 310 -23.35 -8.12 33.09
N LEU A 311 -22.01 -8.10 32.96
CA LEU A 311 -21.15 -7.18 33.73
C LEU A 311 -20.82 -5.87 32.99
N ALA A 312 -20.73 -4.79 33.77
CA ALA A 312 -20.33 -3.46 33.34
C ALA A 312 -18.89 -3.44 32.75
N ALA A 313 -18.61 -2.49 31.85
CA ALA A 313 -17.28 -2.32 31.28
C ALA A 313 -16.26 -1.96 32.38
N ALA A 314 -15.20 -2.76 32.51
CA ALA A 314 -14.16 -2.56 33.50
C ALA A 314 -13.13 -1.55 33.00
N PRO A 315 -12.60 -0.67 33.87
CA PRO A 315 -11.48 0.17 33.50
C PRO A 315 -10.26 -0.70 33.15
N LEU A 316 -9.46 -0.26 32.18
CA LEU A 316 -8.25 -0.92 31.71
C LEU A 316 -7.21 0.13 31.38
N SER A 317 -5.99 -0.03 31.90
CA SER A 317 -4.86 0.83 31.59
C SER A 317 -3.60 0.01 31.33
N GLY A 318 -2.64 0.56 30.61
CA GLY A 318 -1.36 -0.08 30.40
C GLY A 318 -0.36 0.78 29.65
N MET A 319 0.84 0.26 29.47
CA MET A 319 1.92 0.89 28.73
C MET A 319 2.64 -0.13 27.85
N SER A 320 3.20 0.33 26.74
CA SER A 320 4.12 -0.44 25.92
C SER A 320 5.32 0.37 25.47
N ILE A 321 6.41 -0.34 25.18
CA ILE A 321 7.64 0.19 24.62
C ILE A 321 7.92 -0.65 23.36
N GLU A 322 7.90 0.00 22.20
CA GLU A 322 8.17 -0.56 20.87
C GLU A 322 9.49 -0.01 20.36
N GLY A 323 10.46 -0.89 20.09
CA GLY A 323 11.69 -0.56 19.39
C GLY A 323 11.71 -1.23 18.02
N GLN A 324 11.98 -0.47 16.96
CA GLN A 324 12.25 -1.00 15.63
C GLN A 324 13.68 -0.66 15.23
N TRP A 325 14.43 -1.66 14.82
CA TRP A 325 15.76 -1.51 14.28
C TRP A 325 15.80 -1.99 12.83
N ARG A 326 16.21 -1.11 11.92
CA ARG A 326 16.44 -1.46 10.53
C ARG A 326 17.91 -1.84 10.32
N VAL A 327 18.16 -3.11 10.02
CA VAL A 327 19.50 -3.63 9.75
C VAL A 327 19.76 -3.53 8.24
N GLY A 328 20.58 -2.56 7.85
CA GLY A 328 20.83 -2.25 6.44
C GLY A 328 19.59 -1.74 5.70
N ARG A 329 19.53 -1.98 4.39
CA ARG A 329 18.40 -1.51 3.55
C ARG A 329 17.22 -2.48 3.52
N TYR A 330 17.44 -3.74 3.89
CA TYR A 330 16.50 -4.82 3.57
C TYR A 330 15.90 -5.57 4.74
N PHE A 331 16.41 -5.41 5.97
CA PHE A 331 15.89 -6.12 7.14
C PHE A 331 15.36 -5.15 8.19
N ASN A 332 14.27 -5.52 8.84
CA ASN A 332 13.72 -4.84 10.00
C ASN A 332 13.44 -5.84 11.12
N ILE A 333 13.74 -5.42 12.33
CA ILE A 333 13.48 -6.16 13.56
C ILE A 333 12.68 -5.21 14.46
N THR A 334 11.51 -5.63 14.88
CA THR A 334 10.66 -4.86 15.81
C THR A 334 10.47 -5.69 17.06
N ALA A 335 10.75 -5.11 18.23
CA ALA A 335 10.49 -5.72 19.52
C ALA A 335 9.56 -4.79 20.31
N GLU A 336 8.55 -5.36 20.96
CA GLU A 336 7.61 -4.64 21.80
C GLU A 336 7.43 -5.38 23.13
N ALA A 337 7.51 -4.64 24.24
CA ALA A 337 7.12 -5.13 25.57
C ALA A 337 5.99 -4.26 26.10
N ALA A 338 4.99 -4.88 26.72
CA ALA A 338 3.84 -4.18 27.28
C ALA A 338 3.40 -4.76 28.62
N GLN A 339 2.76 -3.93 29.43
CA GLN A 339 2.17 -4.32 30.70
C GLN A 339 0.83 -3.60 30.90
N SER A 340 -0.17 -4.31 31.42
CA SER A 340 -1.52 -3.78 31.68
C SER A 340 -1.92 -3.89 33.14
N THR A 341 -2.98 -3.21 33.55
CA THR A 341 -3.67 -3.51 34.81
C THR A 341 -4.35 -4.88 34.72
N SER A 342 -4.35 -5.61 35.83
CA SER A 342 -5.01 -6.92 35.96
C SER A 342 -6.44 -6.70 36.49
N PRO A 343 -7.48 -7.24 35.84
CA PRO A 343 -8.83 -7.23 36.40
C PRO A 343 -8.90 -8.21 37.57
N VAL A 344 -9.30 -7.75 38.77
CA VAL A 344 -9.58 -8.65 39.90
C VAL A 344 -11.01 -9.15 39.76
N HIS A 345 -11.16 -10.44 39.47
CA HIS A 345 -12.46 -11.11 39.53
C HIS A 345 -12.73 -11.50 40.98
N SER A 346 -13.30 -10.60 41.79
CA SER A 346 -13.77 -10.98 43.12
C SER A 346 -15.08 -11.74 42.99
N SER A 347 -15.04 -13.04 43.23
CA SER A 347 -16.22 -13.88 43.41
C SER A 347 -16.98 -13.42 44.66
N GLY A 348 -17.99 -12.56 44.50
CA GLY A 348 -18.92 -12.27 45.61
C GLY A 348 -19.69 -10.95 45.54
N GLN A 349 -19.18 -9.91 44.89
CA GLN A 349 -19.90 -8.63 44.74
C GLN A 349 -19.58 -8.04 43.36
N GLY A 350 -20.59 -7.56 42.64
CA GLY A 350 -20.53 -7.10 41.25
C GLY A 350 -19.64 -5.88 40.95
N VAL A 351 -18.59 -5.65 41.74
CA VAL A 351 -17.62 -4.56 41.57
C VAL A 351 -16.25 -5.16 41.24
N ILE A 352 -15.87 -5.10 39.97
CA ILE A 352 -14.51 -5.43 39.53
C ILE A 352 -13.56 -4.32 40.05
N LYS A 353 -12.81 -4.60 41.12
CA LYS A 353 -11.74 -3.70 41.59
C LYS A 353 -10.50 -3.89 40.73
N GLN A 354 -9.88 -2.80 40.29
CA GLN A 354 -8.57 -2.88 39.62
C GLN A 354 -7.47 -3.08 40.66
N GLN A 355 -6.55 -4.01 40.39
CA GLN A 355 -5.27 -3.99 41.07
C GLN A 355 -4.44 -2.83 40.50
N GLY A 356 -3.74 -2.10 41.38
CA GLY A 356 -2.82 -1.04 40.99
C GLY A 356 -1.70 -1.56 40.08
N PHE A 357 -1.08 -0.66 39.33
CA PHE A 357 -0.02 -1.01 38.38
C PHE A 357 1.22 -1.56 39.12
N ARG A 358 1.45 -2.86 39.01
CA ARG A 358 2.47 -3.61 39.74
C ARG A 358 3.51 -4.18 38.77
N PHE A 359 4.72 -3.62 38.76
CA PHE A 359 5.80 -4.04 37.85
C PHE A 359 6.35 -5.45 38.14
N ASP A 360 6.12 -5.98 39.35
CA ASP A 360 6.52 -7.32 39.79
C ASP A 360 5.61 -8.42 39.23
N ASP A 361 4.34 -8.11 38.93
CA ASP A 361 3.41 -9.06 38.32
C ASP A 361 3.91 -9.49 36.93
N ARG A 362 4.09 -10.80 36.73
CA ARG A 362 4.49 -11.38 35.44
C ARG A 362 3.28 -11.83 34.62
N THR A 363 2.11 -11.92 35.23
CA THR A 363 0.88 -12.41 34.60
C THR A 363 0.23 -11.37 33.68
N ASN A 364 0.53 -10.09 33.88
CA ASN A 364 0.00 -8.96 33.12
C ASN A 364 1.00 -8.37 32.10
N LYS A 365 2.01 -9.15 31.70
CA LYS A 365 3.03 -8.74 30.73
C LYS A 365 2.81 -9.38 29.36
N ALA A 366 3.19 -8.68 28.31
CA ALA A 366 3.20 -9.19 26.94
C ALA A 366 4.46 -8.76 26.20
N TYR A 367 4.88 -9.63 25.28
CA TYR A 367 6.08 -9.44 24.46
C TYR A 367 5.73 -9.75 23.02
N SER A 368 6.24 -8.98 22.07
CA SER A 368 6.18 -9.32 20.67
C SER A 368 7.50 -9.03 19.97
N ILE A 369 7.90 -9.91 19.06
CA ILE A 369 9.07 -9.76 18.20
C ILE A 369 8.59 -9.99 16.77
N ARG A 370 9.01 -9.12 15.86
CA ARG A 370 8.81 -9.27 14.43
C ARG A 370 10.14 -9.12 13.71
N VAL A 371 10.36 -9.98 12.73
CA VAL A 371 11.47 -9.89 11.80
C VAL A 371 10.89 -9.88 10.40
N GLY A 372 11.34 -8.96 9.55
CA GLY A 372 11.01 -8.94 8.15
C GLY A 372 12.23 -8.61 7.33
N GLY A 373 12.33 -9.18 6.13
CA GLY A 373 13.36 -8.74 5.22
C GLY A 373 13.35 -9.36 3.85
N TYR A 374 14.23 -8.82 3.00
CA TYR A 374 14.40 -9.21 1.61
C TYR A 374 15.88 -9.46 1.32
N LEU A 375 16.23 -10.64 0.81
CA LEU A 375 17.59 -10.95 0.41
C LEU A 375 17.71 -10.78 -1.11
N PRO A 376 18.38 -9.73 -1.63
CA PRO A 376 18.37 -9.43 -3.06
C PRO A 376 19.11 -10.45 -3.93
N SER A 377 20.16 -11.09 -3.39
CA SER A 377 21.00 -12.06 -4.10
C SER A 377 20.22 -13.29 -4.55
N THR A 378 19.33 -13.77 -3.69
CA THR A 378 18.47 -14.92 -3.95
C THR A 378 17.04 -14.53 -4.33
N GLY A 379 16.64 -13.27 -4.11
CA GLY A 379 15.24 -12.85 -4.27
C GLY A 379 14.30 -13.48 -3.24
N THR A 380 14.82 -13.83 -2.06
CA THR A 380 14.05 -14.39 -0.93
C THR A 380 13.42 -13.28 -0.11
N ARG A 381 12.17 -13.43 0.32
CA ARG A 381 11.54 -12.62 1.36
C ARG A 381 11.22 -13.49 2.56
N VAL A 382 11.60 -13.00 3.74
CA VAL A 382 11.35 -13.69 5.01
C VAL A 382 10.56 -12.75 5.90
N GLU A 383 9.48 -13.24 6.49
CA GLU A 383 8.69 -12.53 7.48
C GLU A 383 8.39 -13.49 8.64
N GLY A 384 8.60 -13.04 9.86
CA GLY A 384 8.37 -13.82 11.06
C GLY A 384 7.83 -12.93 12.17
N TYR A 385 6.98 -13.47 13.02
CA TYR A 385 6.66 -12.83 14.30
C TYR A 385 6.40 -13.87 15.38
N TYR A 386 6.64 -13.47 16.62
CA TYR A 386 6.32 -14.20 17.83
C TYR A 386 5.68 -13.22 18.81
N GLN A 387 4.60 -13.60 19.46
CA GLN A 387 3.91 -12.79 20.46
C GLN A 387 3.48 -13.68 21.62
N LYS A 388 3.89 -13.32 22.83
CA LYS A 388 3.51 -13.98 24.08
C LYS A 388 2.74 -12.99 24.95
N THR A 389 1.62 -13.43 25.49
CA THR A 389 0.77 -12.62 26.38
C THR A 389 0.49 -13.40 27.64
N GLY A 390 0.72 -12.79 28.81
CA GLY A 390 0.37 -13.37 30.09
C GLY A 390 -1.15 -13.48 30.29
N ILE A 391 -1.55 -14.29 31.29
CA ILE A 391 -2.94 -14.65 31.58
C ILE A 391 -3.82 -13.43 31.86
N ASN A 392 -3.29 -12.42 32.54
CA ASN A 392 -4.03 -11.23 32.95
C ASN A 392 -3.76 -10.01 32.06
N PHE A 393 -2.94 -10.16 31.01
CA PHE A 393 -2.65 -9.07 30.09
C PHE A 393 -3.89 -8.72 29.25
N GLN A 394 -4.28 -7.45 29.28
CA GLN A 394 -5.44 -6.93 28.55
C GLN A 394 -5.05 -5.71 27.73
N ASN A 395 -5.51 -5.67 26.49
CA ASN A 395 -5.34 -4.53 25.59
C ASN A 395 -6.63 -4.24 24.80
N PHE A 396 -6.63 -3.18 23.98
CA PHE A 396 -7.81 -2.84 23.18
C PHE A 396 -7.76 -3.44 21.76
N THR A 397 -6.57 -3.79 21.27
CA THR A 397 -6.38 -4.44 19.95
C THR A 397 -7.08 -5.79 19.85
N ASN A 398 -6.92 -6.66 20.85
CA ASN A 398 -7.44 -8.02 20.80
C ASN A 398 -8.57 -8.22 21.84
N TYR A 399 -9.65 -8.82 21.38
CA TYR A 399 -10.74 -9.24 22.25
C TYR A 399 -10.43 -10.65 22.76
N ARG A 400 -9.98 -10.78 24.02
CA ARG A 400 -9.47 -12.05 24.58
C ARG A 400 -10.02 -12.32 25.98
N VAL A 401 -10.07 -13.60 26.30
CA VAL A 401 -10.28 -14.14 27.64
C VAL A 401 -8.93 -14.15 28.38
N ASN A 402 -8.97 -14.12 29.71
CA ASN A 402 -7.76 -14.24 30.53
C ASN A 402 -7.13 -15.63 30.38
N ALA A 403 -6.21 -15.78 29.43
CA ALA A 403 -5.49 -17.01 29.16
C ALA A 403 -4.07 -16.71 28.67
N ASN A 404 -3.11 -17.52 29.11
CA ASN A 404 -1.75 -17.45 28.59
C ASN A 404 -1.77 -17.90 27.13
N ALA A 405 -1.09 -17.16 26.26
CA ALA A 405 -1.07 -17.52 24.85
C ALA A 405 0.22 -17.09 24.16
N ALA A 406 0.61 -17.90 23.19
CA ALA A 406 1.78 -17.69 22.36
C ALA A 406 1.40 -17.88 20.89
N THR A 407 1.33 -16.78 20.15
CA THR A 407 1.09 -16.80 18.71
C THR A 407 2.40 -16.55 17.97
N TRP A 408 2.59 -17.25 16.86
CA TRP A 408 3.74 -17.03 16.01
C TRP A 408 3.36 -17.25 14.55
N SER A 409 4.10 -16.63 13.64
CA SER A 409 4.04 -16.99 12.24
C SER A 409 5.40 -16.84 11.59
N MET A 410 5.65 -17.66 10.58
CA MET A 410 6.78 -17.57 9.69
C MET A 410 6.26 -17.68 8.26
N ARG A 411 6.81 -16.86 7.37
CA ARG A 411 6.51 -16.83 5.94
C ARG A 411 7.82 -16.68 5.19
N LEU A 412 8.05 -17.58 4.24
CA LEU A 412 9.20 -17.58 3.37
C LEU A 412 8.73 -17.61 1.93
N GLU A 413 9.15 -16.62 1.14
CA GLU A 413 8.84 -16.49 -0.27
C GLU A 413 10.14 -16.50 -1.07
N GLN A 414 10.25 -17.40 -2.04
CA GLN A 414 11.41 -17.54 -2.89
C GLN A 414 11.00 -17.41 -4.35
N THR A 415 11.74 -16.60 -5.11
CA THR A 415 11.51 -16.44 -6.54
C THR A 415 12.66 -17.03 -7.35
N PHE A 416 12.34 -17.78 -8.40
CA PHE A 416 13.30 -18.39 -9.32
C PHE A 416 13.07 -17.89 -10.76
N TRP A 417 14.05 -18.10 -11.64
CA TRP A 417 13.98 -17.79 -13.08
C TRP A 417 13.43 -16.39 -13.39
N LYS A 418 14.04 -15.34 -12.81
CA LYS A 418 13.60 -13.94 -12.98
C LYS A 418 12.11 -13.75 -12.61
N ARG A 419 11.68 -14.36 -11.50
CA ARG A 419 10.32 -14.29 -10.92
C ARG A 419 9.23 -15.05 -11.70
N GLN A 420 9.62 -16.01 -12.55
CA GLN A 420 8.66 -16.86 -13.25
C GLN A 420 8.08 -17.94 -12.34
N LEU A 421 8.90 -18.54 -11.46
CA LEU A 421 8.44 -19.47 -10.44
C LEU A 421 8.53 -18.80 -9.07
N ARG A 422 7.44 -18.78 -8.33
CA ARG A 422 7.39 -18.30 -6.95
C ARG A 422 6.95 -19.44 -6.05
N LEU A 423 7.77 -19.77 -5.07
CA LEU A 423 7.43 -20.68 -3.99
C LEU A 423 7.16 -19.85 -2.73
N LEU A 424 6.07 -20.16 -2.04
CA LEU A 424 5.66 -19.51 -0.81
C LEU A 424 5.33 -20.60 0.22
N ALA A 425 6.05 -20.61 1.32
CA ALA A 425 5.76 -21.44 2.48
C ALA A 425 5.37 -20.52 3.65
N SER A 426 4.36 -20.89 4.42
CA SER A 426 4.04 -20.20 5.66
C SER A 426 3.51 -21.15 6.72
N ALA A 427 3.80 -20.84 7.98
CA ALA A 427 3.29 -21.56 9.14
C ALA A 427 2.89 -20.52 10.18
N ARG A 428 1.73 -20.70 10.82
CA ARG A 428 1.27 -19.84 11.91
C ARG A 428 0.55 -20.65 12.98
N LYS A 429 0.78 -20.30 14.24
CA LYS A 429 0.04 -20.81 15.39
C LYS A 429 -0.91 -19.73 15.89
N ASN A 430 -2.19 -20.09 15.99
CA ASN A 430 -3.21 -19.29 16.65
C ASN A 430 -3.73 -20.05 17.86
N ASP A 431 -3.76 -19.39 19.01
CA ASP A 431 -4.32 -19.94 20.25
C ASP A 431 -5.75 -19.42 20.41
N TYR A 432 -6.73 -20.32 20.43
CA TYR A 432 -8.12 -20.01 20.70
C TYR A 432 -8.53 -20.55 22.07
N SER A 433 -8.99 -19.67 22.95
CA SER A 433 -9.49 -20.01 24.29
C SER A 433 -10.98 -19.67 24.36
N ASN A 434 -11.82 -20.64 24.72
CA ASN A 434 -13.27 -20.43 24.88
C ASN A 434 -13.58 -19.82 26.26
N PRO A 435 -14.24 -18.65 26.35
CA PRO A 435 -14.59 -18.01 27.63
C PRO A 435 -15.73 -18.67 28.42
N PHE A 436 -16.56 -19.50 27.78
CA PHE A 436 -17.80 -20.00 28.39
C PHE A 436 -17.64 -21.35 29.11
N ILE A 437 -16.46 -21.96 29.03
CA ILE A 437 -16.15 -23.22 29.71
C ILE A 437 -15.13 -22.90 30.80
N ILE A 438 -15.56 -22.99 32.06
CA ILE A 438 -14.73 -22.76 33.26
C ILE A 438 -13.58 -23.80 33.36
N GLN A 439 -13.64 -24.89 32.57
CA GLN A 439 -12.62 -25.92 32.48
C GLN A 439 -11.81 -25.82 31.18
N GLN A 440 -10.52 -25.48 31.32
CA GLN A 440 -9.34 -25.91 30.51
C GLN A 440 -9.47 -26.15 28.99
N TYR A 441 -10.40 -25.51 28.27
CA TYR A 441 -10.48 -25.63 26.81
C TYR A 441 -9.35 -24.82 26.16
N ASN A 442 -8.24 -25.49 25.85
CA ASN A 442 -7.13 -24.93 25.09
C ASN A 442 -7.09 -25.57 23.71
N SER A 443 -7.30 -24.77 22.67
CA SER A 443 -7.21 -25.24 21.29
C SER A 443 -6.07 -24.52 20.57
N ASN A 444 -5.10 -25.31 20.13
CA ASN A 444 -3.94 -24.86 19.38
C ASN A 444 -4.14 -25.23 17.91
N THR A 445 -4.34 -24.24 17.04
CA THR A 445 -4.39 -24.48 15.60
C THR A 445 -3.10 -24.03 14.95
N ILE A 446 -2.42 -24.95 14.28
CA ILE A 446 -1.26 -24.64 13.45
C ILE A 446 -1.71 -24.69 11.99
N PHE A 447 -1.73 -23.52 11.36
CA PHE A 447 -1.99 -23.40 9.93
C PHE A 447 -0.67 -23.39 9.20
N THR A 448 -0.44 -24.38 8.36
CA THR A 448 0.67 -24.37 7.40
C THR A 448 0.12 -24.22 5.99
N SER A 449 0.87 -23.57 5.11
CA SER A 449 0.51 -23.45 3.70
C SER A 449 1.74 -23.42 2.83
N PHE A 450 1.61 -24.07 1.68
CA PHE A 450 2.60 -24.12 0.62
C PHE A 450 1.90 -23.69 -0.65
N SER A 451 2.50 -22.79 -1.42
CA SER A 451 2.02 -22.48 -2.76
C SER A 451 3.15 -22.27 -3.74
N ALA A 452 2.95 -22.75 -4.95
CA ALA A 452 3.83 -22.58 -6.08
C ALA A 452 3.05 -21.87 -7.19
N THR A 453 3.55 -20.74 -7.66
CA THR A 453 3.00 -20.00 -8.80
C THR A 453 4.00 -19.99 -9.93
N LEU A 454 3.64 -20.55 -11.07
CA LEU A 454 4.39 -20.47 -12.32
C LEU A 454 3.71 -19.46 -13.26
N ARG A 455 4.44 -18.44 -13.68
CA ARG A 455 3.99 -17.42 -14.63
C ARG A 455 5.07 -17.18 -15.68
N ARG A 456 4.81 -17.63 -16.91
CA ARG A 456 5.68 -17.39 -18.08
C ARG A 456 4.89 -16.66 -19.17
N ARG A 457 5.55 -15.77 -19.92
CA ARG A 457 4.91 -15.05 -21.03
C ARG A 457 4.40 -16.06 -22.08
N LYS A 458 3.18 -15.84 -22.60
CA LYS A 458 2.47 -16.69 -23.57
C LYS A 458 1.98 -18.07 -23.07
N LEU A 459 2.25 -18.44 -21.81
CA LEU A 459 1.72 -19.66 -21.20
C LEU A 459 0.65 -19.31 -20.16
N PRO A 460 -0.27 -20.25 -19.86
CA PRO A 460 -1.14 -20.11 -18.71
C PRO A 460 -0.34 -19.90 -17.41
N SER A 461 -0.84 -19.05 -16.52
CA SER A 461 -0.33 -18.99 -15.16
C SER A 461 -0.95 -20.11 -14.34
N LEU A 462 -0.11 -20.96 -13.76
CA LEU A 462 -0.50 -22.09 -12.91
C LEU A 462 -0.17 -21.74 -11.46
N THR A 463 -1.13 -21.91 -10.56
CA THR A 463 -0.92 -21.83 -9.12
C THR A 463 -1.37 -23.12 -8.47
N LEU A 464 -0.48 -23.74 -7.72
CA LEU A 464 -0.75 -24.87 -6.83
C LEU A 464 -0.65 -24.35 -5.40
N GLY A 465 -1.64 -24.63 -4.57
CA GLY A 465 -1.66 -24.29 -3.16
C GLY A 465 -2.13 -25.47 -2.33
N TYR A 466 -1.40 -25.81 -1.28
CA TYR A 466 -1.75 -26.86 -0.33
C TYR A 466 -1.69 -26.29 1.09
N VAL A 467 -2.73 -26.52 1.87
CA VAL A 467 -2.86 -26.03 3.26
C VAL A 467 -3.04 -27.25 4.16
N PRO A 468 -1.97 -27.85 4.69
CA PRO A 468 -2.08 -28.95 5.65
C PRO A 468 -2.26 -28.39 7.07
N SER A 469 -3.48 -27.93 7.38
CA SER A 469 -3.80 -27.43 8.72
C SER A 469 -4.43 -28.51 9.59
N SER A 470 -4.05 -28.54 10.86
CA SER A 470 -4.76 -29.29 11.89
C SER A 470 -4.92 -28.45 13.16
N GLN A 471 -5.96 -28.77 13.91
CA GLN A 471 -6.30 -28.16 15.18
C GLN A 471 -6.28 -29.25 16.24
N TYR A 472 -5.44 -29.07 17.25
CA TYR A 472 -5.43 -29.94 18.41
C TYR A 472 -6.22 -29.27 19.52
N THR A 473 -7.24 -29.96 19.99
CA THR A 473 -8.09 -29.52 21.10
C THR A 473 -7.87 -30.47 22.25
N MET A 474 -7.47 -29.93 23.40
CA MET A 474 -7.29 -30.69 24.63
C MET A 474 -8.48 -30.44 25.55
N VAL A 475 -9.13 -31.51 26.01
CA VAL A 475 -10.22 -31.47 26.99
C VAL A 475 -9.88 -32.48 28.08
N GLY A 476 -9.46 -32.00 29.26
CA GLY A 476 -8.83 -32.86 30.27
C GLY A 476 -7.54 -33.48 29.72
N ASP A 477 -7.40 -34.81 29.82
CA ASP A 477 -6.25 -35.58 29.31
C ASP A 477 -6.44 -36.07 27.87
N GLN A 478 -7.61 -35.85 27.27
CA GLN A 478 -7.89 -36.30 25.90
C GLN A 478 -7.53 -35.22 24.88
N VAL A 479 -6.81 -35.62 23.83
CA VAL A 479 -6.44 -34.77 22.69
C VAL A 479 -7.27 -35.19 21.48
N ALA A 480 -8.11 -34.30 20.99
CA ALA A 480 -8.81 -34.45 19.72
C ALA A 480 -8.08 -33.67 18.62
N GLU A 481 -7.83 -34.29 17.47
CA GLU A 481 -7.31 -33.63 16.28
C GLU A 481 -8.44 -33.41 15.28
N SER A 482 -8.63 -32.17 14.83
CA SER A 482 -9.51 -31.82 13.71
C SER A 482 -8.65 -31.37 12.53
N ARG A 483 -8.83 -32.02 11.37
CA ARG A 483 -8.03 -31.76 10.17
C ARG A 483 -8.78 -30.87 9.19
N TYR A 484 -8.11 -29.80 8.74
CA TYR A 484 -8.64 -28.85 7.77
C TYR A 484 -7.65 -28.71 6.63
N GLN A 485 -7.51 -29.77 5.84
CA GLN A 485 -6.57 -29.77 4.73
C GLN A 485 -7.26 -29.35 3.44
N SER A 486 -6.59 -28.53 2.63
CA SER A 486 -7.10 -28.19 1.29
C SER A 486 -6.00 -28.16 0.24
N LEU A 487 -6.31 -28.73 -0.92
CA LEU A 487 -5.54 -28.59 -2.14
C LEU A 487 -6.30 -27.64 -3.07
N SER A 488 -5.60 -26.71 -3.68
CA SER A 488 -6.12 -25.72 -4.61
C SER A 488 -5.21 -25.67 -5.82
N VAL A 489 -5.79 -25.83 -6.99
CA VAL A 489 -5.11 -25.67 -8.28
C VAL A 489 -5.87 -24.60 -9.02
N SER A 490 -5.20 -23.57 -9.50
CA SER A 490 -5.80 -22.59 -10.39
C SER A 490 -4.93 -22.34 -11.61
N VAL A 491 -5.57 -22.32 -12.78
CA VAL A 491 -4.94 -22.02 -14.06
C VAL A 491 -5.69 -20.84 -14.66
N ALA A 492 -4.96 -19.78 -15.01
CA ALA A 492 -5.54 -18.62 -15.68
C ALA A 492 -4.75 -18.32 -16.96
N HIS A 493 -5.46 -18.08 -18.07
CA HIS A 493 -4.84 -17.80 -19.34
C HIS A 493 -5.61 -16.73 -20.10
N ALA A 494 -4.91 -15.67 -20.52
CA ALA A 494 -5.43 -14.71 -21.48
C ALA A 494 -4.83 -15.03 -22.85
N TYR A 495 -5.69 -15.33 -23.82
CA TYR A 495 -5.32 -15.77 -25.16
C TYR A 495 -6.12 -15.02 -26.23
N ARG A 496 -5.75 -15.21 -27.50
CA ARG A 496 -6.47 -14.67 -28.64
C ARG A 496 -6.89 -15.79 -29.57
N ILE A 497 -8.11 -15.73 -30.08
CA ILE A 497 -8.61 -16.59 -31.15
C ILE A 497 -8.89 -15.65 -32.33
N GLY A 498 -8.00 -15.60 -33.32
CA GLY A 498 -8.06 -14.58 -34.36
C GLY A 498 -7.96 -13.16 -33.78
N SER A 499 -8.94 -12.31 -34.10
CA SER A 499 -9.06 -10.94 -33.55
C SER A 499 -9.72 -10.89 -32.16
N MET A 500 -10.36 -11.98 -31.72
CA MET A 500 -11.07 -12.06 -30.44
C MET A 500 -10.09 -12.22 -29.28
N LYS A 501 -10.29 -11.43 -28.21
CA LYS A 501 -9.58 -11.63 -26.93
C LYS A 501 -10.41 -12.58 -26.07
N ALA A 502 -9.76 -13.57 -25.48
CA ALA A 502 -10.38 -14.52 -24.59
C ALA A 502 -9.59 -14.68 -23.30
N ASN A 503 -10.29 -14.95 -22.21
CA ASN A 503 -9.70 -15.29 -20.91
C ASN A 503 -10.39 -16.52 -20.35
N GLY A 504 -9.59 -17.52 -19.99
CA GLY A 504 -10.03 -18.75 -19.34
C GLY A 504 -9.47 -18.81 -17.93
N VAL A 505 -10.31 -19.24 -16.99
CA VAL A 505 -9.90 -19.60 -15.63
C VAL A 505 -10.40 -21.00 -15.35
N PHE A 506 -9.53 -21.82 -14.81
CA PHE A 506 -9.81 -23.15 -14.30
C PHE A 506 -9.40 -23.18 -12.83
N THR A 507 -10.21 -23.78 -11.97
CA THR A 507 -9.91 -23.96 -10.55
C THR A 507 -10.41 -25.31 -10.09
N TYR A 508 -9.54 -26.05 -9.40
CA TYR A 508 -9.89 -27.30 -8.72
C TYR A 508 -9.50 -27.17 -7.26
N ASN A 509 -10.45 -27.35 -6.36
CA ASN A 509 -10.22 -27.36 -4.93
C ASN A 509 -10.66 -28.71 -4.36
N ARG A 510 -9.84 -29.32 -3.50
CA ARG A 510 -10.17 -30.52 -2.75
C ARG A 510 -9.99 -30.27 -1.27
N PHE A 511 -11.03 -30.50 -0.50
CA PHE A 511 -10.97 -30.48 0.95
C PHE A 511 -10.78 -31.91 1.46
N TYR A 512 -9.89 -32.10 2.43
CA TYR A 512 -9.68 -33.35 3.14
C TYR A 512 -9.99 -33.13 4.62
N ASN A 513 -11.22 -33.44 4.99
CA ASN A 513 -11.78 -33.32 6.33
C ASN A 513 -12.85 -34.40 6.53
N ALA A 514 -13.05 -34.85 7.76
CA ALA A 514 -14.16 -35.73 8.12
C ALA A 514 -15.41 -34.91 8.50
N GLY A 515 -16.59 -35.53 8.43
CA GLY A 515 -17.84 -34.90 8.89
C GLY A 515 -17.78 -34.52 10.38
N SER A 516 -17.06 -35.31 11.18
CA SER A 516 -16.77 -35.03 12.60
C SER A 516 -15.87 -33.81 12.83
N ASP A 517 -15.06 -33.40 11.83
CA ASP A 517 -14.10 -32.30 11.98
C ASP A 517 -14.73 -30.93 11.77
N THR A 518 -15.78 -30.86 10.94
CA THR A 518 -16.37 -29.59 10.49
C THR A 518 -17.84 -29.41 10.88
N GLY A 519 -18.56 -30.48 11.24
CA GLY A 519 -20.02 -30.43 11.41
C GLY A 519 -20.75 -29.91 10.15
N PHE A 520 -20.09 -30.02 9.00
CA PHE A 520 -20.47 -29.37 7.74
C PHE A 520 -20.85 -30.45 6.73
N VAL A 521 -22.00 -30.30 6.08
CA VAL A 521 -22.55 -31.31 5.16
C VAL A 521 -21.64 -31.55 3.95
N TYR A 522 -20.86 -30.54 3.54
CA TYR A 522 -19.91 -30.63 2.43
C TYR A 522 -18.47 -31.04 2.84
N TYR A 523 -18.34 -31.92 3.83
CA TYR A 523 -17.02 -32.47 4.17
C TYR A 523 -16.45 -33.31 3.03
N ASN A 524 -15.13 -33.36 2.93
CA ASN A 524 -14.37 -34.11 1.93
C ASN A 524 -14.82 -33.81 0.48
N ALA A 525 -15.21 -32.57 0.20
CA ALA A 525 -15.74 -32.14 -1.09
C ALA A 525 -14.61 -31.79 -2.07
N SER A 526 -14.84 -32.10 -3.34
CA SER A 526 -14.12 -31.53 -4.48
C SER A 526 -14.98 -30.50 -5.17
N HIS A 527 -14.38 -29.36 -5.49
CA HIS A 527 -15.00 -28.28 -6.24
C HIS A 527 -14.19 -28.02 -7.51
N PHE A 528 -14.85 -28.17 -8.65
CA PHE A 528 -14.35 -27.87 -9.97
C PHE A 528 -15.00 -26.57 -10.46
N TYR A 529 -14.24 -25.69 -11.08
CA TYR A 529 -14.76 -24.50 -11.71
C TYR A 529 -13.97 -24.16 -12.96
N THR A 530 -14.67 -23.91 -14.06
CA THR A 530 -14.08 -23.36 -15.28
C THR A 530 -14.96 -22.23 -15.81
N ARG A 531 -14.33 -21.16 -16.29
CA ARG A 531 -15.04 -20.07 -16.95
C ARG A 531 -14.20 -19.52 -18.09
N HIS A 532 -14.85 -19.38 -19.23
CA HIS A 532 -14.30 -18.73 -20.41
C HIS A 532 -15.10 -17.47 -20.73
N GLN A 533 -14.40 -16.37 -20.95
CA GLN A 533 -14.97 -15.12 -21.39
C GLN A 533 -14.35 -14.74 -22.73
N PHE A 534 -15.20 -14.36 -23.66
CA PHE A 534 -14.90 -14.06 -25.05
C PHE A 534 -15.32 -12.62 -25.32
N VAL A 535 -14.35 -11.76 -25.65
CA VAL A 535 -14.59 -10.33 -25.87
C VAL A 535 -14.57 -10.06 -27.38
N PHE A 536 -15.76 -9.81 -27.92
CA PHE A 536 -15.98 -9.34 -29.29
C PHE A 536 -16.14 -7.81 -29.30
N PRO A 537 -16.06 -7.15 -30.47
CA PRO A 537 -16.25 -5.70 -30.56
C PRO A 537 -17.62 -5.22 -30.07
N LEU A 538 -18.69 -5.97 -30.35
CA LEU A 538 -20.07 -5.58 -30.02
C LEU A 538 -20.59 -6.18 -28.71
N PHE A 539 -20.04 -7.33 -28.31
CA PHE A 539 -20.54 -8.06 -27.14
C PHE A 539 -19.45 -8.88 -26.46
N THR A 540 -19.72 -9.31 -25.23
CA THR A 540 -18.90 -10.23 -24.47
C THR A 540 -19.72 -11.47 -24.15
N GLY A 541 -19.26 -12.63 -24.62
CA GLY A 541 -19.83 -13.92 -24.25
C GLY A 541 -19.12 -14.50 -23.05
N ASN A 542 -19.85 -15.19 -22.18
CA ASN A 542 -19.28 -15.99 -21.11
C ASN A 542 -19.96 -17.35 -21.05
N ILE A 543 -19.16 -18.36 -20.72
CA ILE A 543 -19.61 -19.70 -20.40
C ILE A 543 -18.83 -20.18 -19.18
N GLY A 544 -19.53 -20.79 -18.24
CA GLY A 544 -19.00 -21.26 -16.98
C GLY A 544 -19.59 -22.62 -16.62
N TYR A 545 -18.81 -23.42 -15.91
CA TYR A 545 -19.26 -24.64 -15.27
C TYR A 545 -18.61 -24.75 -13.89
N SER A 546 -19.42 -25.08 -12.89
CA SER A 546 -19.03 -25.28 -11.51
C SER A 546 -19.61 -26.59 -11.02
N GLY A 547 -18.77 -27.54 -10.61
CA GLY A 547 -19.20 -28.83 -10.06
C GLY A 547 -18.69 -28.99 -8.64
N THR A 548 -19.58 -29.22 -7.68
CA THR A 548 -19.20 -29.58 -6.31
C THR A 548 -19.67 -30.98 -6.01
N ALA A 549 -18.79 -31.84 -5.50
CA ALA A 549 -19.11 -33.24 -5.22
C ALA A 549 -18.44 -33.75 -3.95
N ASN A 550 -19.17 -34.51 -3.13
CA ASN A 550 -18.66 -35.36 -2.06
C ASN A 550 -19.40 -36.73 -2.08
N LYS A 551 -19.26 -37.54 -1.02
CA LYS A 551 -19.90 -38.88 -0.98
C LYS A 551 -21.44 -38.84 -0.91
N GLN A 552 -22.02 -37.72 -0.49
CA GLN A 552 -23.45 -37.59 -0.18
C GLN A 552 -24.17 -36.61 -1.11
N TYR A 553 -23.42 -35.81 -1.88
CA TYR A 553 -23.94 -34.64 -2.58
C TYR A 553 -23.12 -34.33 -3.84
N THR A 554 -23.81 -34.02 -4.94
CA THR A 554 -23.28 -33.43 -6.16
C THR A 554 -24.15 -32.25 -6.60
N LEU A 555 -23.52 -31.13 -6.97
CA LEU A 555 -24.18 -29.99 -7.58
C LEU A 555 -23.36 -29.50 -8.76
N ASP A 556 -23.98 -29.55 -9.93
CA ASP A 556 -23.44 -29.04 -11.17
C ASP A 556 -24.19 -27.77 -11.57
N VAL A 557 -23.45 -26.69 -11.80
CA VAL A 557 -23.99 -25.41 -12.24
C VAL A 557 -23.31 -25.03 -13.55
N MET A 558 -24.08 -25.00 -14.63
CA MET A 558 -23.64 -24.46 -15.92
C MET A 558 -24.23 -23.07 -16.09
N ASP A 559 -23.40 -22.08 -16.43
CA ASP A 559 -23.86 -20.72 -16.73
C ASP A 559 -23.38 -20.27 -18.11
N GLY A 560 -24.23 -19.53 -18.81
CA GLY A 560 -23.90 -18.97 -20.10
C GLY A 560 -24.65 -17.67 -20.31
N GLY A 561 -23.96 -16.65 -20.81
CA GLY A 561 -24.58 -15.35 -21.02
C GLY A 561 -23.82 -14.44 -21.97
N LEU A 562 -24.52 -13.40 -22.38
CA LEU A 562 -24.06 -12.37 -23.30
C LEU A 562 -24.17 -11.01 -22.63
N THR A 563 -23.22 -10.12 -22.87
CA THR A 563 -23.29 -8.72 -22.47
C THR A 563 -22.96 -7.86 -23.68
N ILE A 564 -23.95 -7.11 -24.15
CA ILE A 564 -23.85 -6.24 -25.31
C ILE A 564 -23.45 -4.85 -24.81
N ASN A 565 -22.31 -4.37 -25.26
CA ASN A 565 -21.84 -3.01 -24.97
C ASN A 565 -22.23 -2.12 -26.16
N TYR A 566 -23.50 -1.70 -26.23
CA TYR A 566 -24.01 -0.96 -27.38
C TYR A 566 -23.28 0.38 -27.57
N THR A 567 -22.97 1.08 -26.48
CA THR A 567 -22.14 2.31 -26.48
C THR A 567 -21.33 2.40 -25.19
N GLN A 568 -20.46 3.40 -25.07
CA GLN A 568 -19.81 3.74 -23.79
C GLN A 568 -20.78 4.13 -22.67
N TYR A 569 -22.06 4.37 -23.01
CA TYR A 569 -23.11 4.79 -22.10
C TYR A 569 -24.04 3.65 -21.69
N PHE A 570 -24.21 2.61 -22.52
CA PHE A 570 -25.18 1.55 -22.28
C PHE A 570 -24.56 0.16 -22.43
N SER A 571 -24.74 -0.66 -21.39
CA SER A 571 -24.43 -2.08 -21.40
C SER A 571 -25.61 -2.85 -20.85
N ILE A 572 -26.06 -3.87 -21.58
CA ILE A 572 -27.08 -4.81 -21.14
C ILE A 572 -26.56 -6.22 -21.32
N GLY A 573 -26.79 -7.07 -20.34
CA GLY A 573 -26.40 -8.46 -20.41
C GLY A 573 -27.39 -9.36 -19.72
N GLY A 574 -27.46 -10.59 -20.19
CA GLY A 574 -28.32 -11.61 -19.64
C GLY A 574 -27.72 -12.99 -19.85
N GLY A 575 -28.13 -13.93 -19.02
CA GLY A 575 -27.71 -15.31 -19.15
C GLY A 575 -28.60 -16.26 -18.35
N VAL A 576 -28.34 -17.54 -18.56
CA VAL A 576 -29.08 -18.64 -17.98
C VAL A 576 -28.12 -19.45 -17.09
N LYS A 577 -28.64 -19.97 -15.98
CA LYS A 577 -27.92 -20.89 -15.09
C LYS A 577 -28.70 -22.19 -14.97
N ILE A 578 -28.10 -23.32 -15.28
CA ILE A 578 -28.72 -24.64 -15.09
C ILE A 578 -28.06 -25.27 -13.87
N ASN A 579 -28.85 -25.56 -12.85
CA ASN A 579 -28.40 -26.18 -11.60
C ASN A 579 -28.94 -27.61 -11.58
N ASN A 580 -28.06 -28.60 -11.46
CA ASN A 580 -28.38 -30.02 -11.39
C ASN A 580 -27.90 -30.57 -10.04
N TYR A 581 -28.82 -30.98 -9.18
CA TYR A 581 -28.57 -31.48 -7.83
C TYR A 581 -28.75 -33.00 -7.79
N ASN A 582 -27.71 -33.73 -7.39
CA ASN A 582 -27.68 -35.19 -7.24
C ASN A 582 -28.18 -35.98 -8.47
N THR A 583 -28.22 -35.37 -9.66
CA THR A 583 -28.90 -35.91 -10.86
C THR A 583 -30.42 -36.15 -10.70
N VAL A 584 -31.00 -35.73 -9.57
CA VAL A 584 -32.41 -35.89 -9.22
C VAL A 584 -33.22 -34.67 -9.65
N GLU A 585 -32.67 -33.47 -9.45
CA GLU A 585 -33.40 -32.24 -9.69
C GLU A 585 -32.59 -31.24 -10.54
N VAL A 586 -33.19 -30.79 -11.64
CA VAL A 586 -32.62 -29.77 -12.51
C VAL A 586 -33.50 -28.52 -12.46
N LYS A 587 -32.91 -27.38 -12.10
CA LYS A 587 -33.60 -26.08 -12.11
C LYS A 587 -32.83 -25.02 -12.89
N THR A 588 -33.59 -24.28 -13.69
CA THR A 588 -33.08 -23.20 -14.54
C THR A 588 -33.30 -21.85 -13.87
N GLY A 589 -32.20 -21.17 -13.59
CA GLY A 589 -32.12 -19.79 -13.15
C GLY A 589 -31.75 -18.84 -14.28
N LEU A 590 -31.81 -17.54 -14.00
CA LEU A 590 -31.45 -16.49 -14.97
C LEU A 590 -30.77 -15.34 -14.26
N TYR A 591 -29.93 -14.62 -14.98
CA TYR A 591 -29.34 -13.37 -14.49
C TYR A 591 -29.41 -12.29 -15.56
N CYS A 592 -29.56 -11.05 -15.11
CA CYS A 592 -29.58 -9.86 -15.94
C CYS A 592 -28.66 -8.81 -15.30
N ASN A 593 -27.91 -8.11 -16.14
CA ASN A 593 -27.15 -6.94 -15.76
C ASN A 593 -27.50 -5.79 -16.71
N PHE A 594 -27.61 -4.60 -16.15
CA PHE A 594 -27.84 -3.38 -16.90
C PHE A 594 -26.97 -2.28 -16.31
N ARG A 595 -26.33 -1.50 -17.18
CA ARG A 595 -25.55 -0.33 -16.80
C ARG A 595 -25.83 0.81 -17.75
N CYS A 596 -26.21 1.94 -17.19
CA CYS A 596 -26.41 3.19 -17.89
C CYS A 596 -25.53 4.28 -17.28
N ARG A 597 -24.53 4.74 -18.05
CA ARG A 597 -23.65 5.84 -17.67
C ARG A 597 -24.10 7.11 -18.39
N LEU A 598 -24.68 8.03 -17.65
CA LEU A 598 -25.11 9.34 -18.12
C LEU A 598 -24.11 10.39 -17.64
N ARG A 599 -23.47 11.12 -18.56
CA ARG A 599 -22.38 12.07 -18.26
C ARG A 599 -22.70 13.07 -17.13
N TYR A 600 -23.94 13.55 -17.05
CA TYR A 600 -24.36 14.57 -16.09
C TYR A 600 -25.13 14.02 -14.88
N ILE A 601 -25.73 12.83 -14.98
CA ILE A 601 -26.56 12.23 -13.93
C ILE A 601 -25.76 11.25 -13.07
N GLY A 602 -24.90 10.43 -13.69
CA GLY A 602 -24.12 9.39 -13.01
C GLY A 602 -24.20 8.02 -13.69
N ASP A 603 -23.80 6.99 -12.95
CA ASP A 603 -23.84 5.57 -13.35
C ASP A 603 -25.01 4.90 -12.61
N ILE A 604 -25.95 4.33 -13.36
CA ILE A 604 -27.03 3.47 -12.83
C ILE A 604 -26.66 2.04 -13.18
N THR A 605 -26.60 1.17 -12.17
CA THR A 605 -26.33 -0.26 -12.35
C THR A 605 -27.47 -1.07 -11.76
N LEU A 606 -28.00 -2.01 -12.52
CA LEU A 606 -28.97 -2.98 -12.07
C LEU A 606 -28.39 -4.37 -12.28
N TRP A 607 -28.51 -5.21 -11.25
CA TRP A 607 -28.13 -6.61 -11.32
C TRP A 607 -29.24 -7.44 -10.69
N TYR A 608 -29.71 -8.44 -11.43
CA TYR A 608 -30.69 -9.40 -10.96
C TYR A 608 -30.15 -10.79 -11.22
N GLU A 609 -30.28 -11.66 -10.24
CA GLU A 609 -29.95 -13.07 -10.38
C GLU A 609 -31.00 -13.91 -9.65
N ARG A 610 -31.50 -14.92 -10.34
CA ARG A 610 -32.24 -16.04 -9.79
C ARG A 610 -31.39 -17.29 -9.97
N GLY A 611 -30.88 -17.82 -8.87
CA GLY A 611 -30.17 -19.08 -8.81
C GLY A 611 -30.89 -20.09 -7.91
N TYR A 612 -30.27 -21.24 -7.73
CA TYR A 612 -30.75 -22.28 -6.84
C TYR A 612 -29.62 -22.80 -5.96
N LEU A 613 -29.91 -23.06 -4.69
CA LEU A 613 -28.97 -23.62 -3.73
C LEU A 613 -29.53 -24.93 -3.17
N PRO A 614 -28.69 -25.88 -2.73
CA PRO A 614 -29.16 -27.05 -2.00
C PRO A 614 -29.98 -26.67 -0.75
N GLY A 615 -31.09 -27.36 -0.54
CA GLY A 615 -31.96 -27.32 0.64
C GLY A 615 -31.95 -28.65 1.41
N SER A 616 -32.46 -28.63 2.63
CA SER A 616 -32.35 -29.73 3.61
C SER A 616 -33.11 -31.02 3.24
N ALA A 617 -33.91 -31.01 2.19
CA ALA A 617 -34.75 -32.13 1.75
C ALA A 617 -34.33 -32.64 0.36
N ASP A 618 -33.03 -32.65 0.06
CA ASP A 618 -32.50 -33.03 -1.26
C ASP A 618 -33.13 -32.27 -2.44
N THR A 619 -33.52 -31.02 -2.19
CA THR A 619 -34.19 -30.17 -3.16
C THR A 619 -33.43 -28.86 -3.37
N LEU A 620 -33.55 -28.30 -4.57
CA LEU A 620 -33.02 -27.01 -4.95
C LEU A 620 -33.95 -25.89 -4.48
N VAL A 621 -33.48 -25.10 -3.52
CA VAL A 621 -34.18 -23.93 -2.99
C VAL A 621 -33.83 -22.69 -3.81
N LYS A 622 -34.86 -21.94 -4.18
CA LYS A 622 -34.74 -20.70 -4.94
C LYS A 622 -33.93 -19.66 -4.15
N ASN A 623 -32.97 -19.03 -4.81
CA ASN A 623 -32.12 -17.98 -4.25
C ASN A 623 -32.10 -16.79 -5.21
N GLU A 624 -32.76 -15.70 -4.81
CA GLU A 624 -32.88 -14.48 -5.63
C GLU A 624 -32.11 -13.32 -5.02
N TRP A 625 -31.43 -12.58 -5.89
CA TRP A 625 -30.66 -11.41 -5.55
C TRP A 625 -30.99 -10.28 -6.53
N PHE A 626 -31.21 -9.10 -5.97
CA PHE A 626 -31.41 -7.89 -6.74
C PHE A 626 -30.52 -6.80 -6.16
N THR A 627 -29.86 -6.04 -7.02
CA THR A 627 -29.04 -4.90 -6.63
C THR A 627 -29.28 -3.75 -7.59
N LEU A 628 -29.78 -2.65 -7.05
CA LEU A 628 -29.85 -1.36 -7.71
C LEU A 628 -28.77 -0.45 -7.14
N GLY A 629 -27.89 0.04 -8.00
CA GLY A 629 -26.81 0.95 -7.67
C GLY A 629 -26.94 2.26 -8.43
N PHE A 630 -26.65 3.35 -7.75
CA PHE A 630 -26.54 4.69 -8.34
C PHE A 630 -25.25 5.34 -7.84
N THR A 631 -24.42 5.82 -8.76
CA THR A 631 -23.17 6.54 -8.42
C THR A 631 -23.14 7.86 -9.18
N ARG A 632 -23.14 8.98 -8.45
CA ARG A 632 -22.98 10.32 -9.02
C ARG A 632 -21.59 10.86 -8.75
N TYR A 633 -20.96 11.40 -9.79
CA TYR A 633 -19.66 12.07 -9.70
C TYR A 633 -19.88 13.58 -9.77
N PHE A 634 -19.35 14.32 -8.80
CA PHE A 634 -19.36 15.77 -8.80
C PHE A 634 -17.95 16.25 -9.13
N ASN A 635 -17.70 16.63 -10.38
CA ASN A 635 -16.38 17.08 -10.84
C ASN A 635 -16.15 18.59 -10.67
N ASN A 636 -17.01 19.29 -9.94
CA ASN A 636 -16.93 20.74 -9.78
C ASN A 636 -16.06 21.08 -8.56
N ILE A 637 -15.02 21.90 -8.77
CA ILE A 637 -14.31 22.56 -7.67
C ILE A 637 -15.24 23.67 -7.16
N LEU A 638 -15.95 23.40 -6.06
CA LEU A 638 -16.70 24.43 -5.35
C LEU A 638 -15.69 25.22 -4.51
N LYS A 639 -15.45 26.48 -4.88
CA LYS A 639 -14.77 27.44 -4.00
C LYS A 639 -15.84 28.00 -3.07
N LEU A 640 -15.79 27.58 -1.81
CA LEU A 640 -16.60 28.14 -0.72
C LEU A 640 -15.95 29.42 -0.18
#